data_AF-A0A1I9XXR2-F1
#
_entry.id   AF-A0A1I9XXR2-F1
#
_cell.length_a   1.000
_cell.length_b   1.000
_cell.length_c   1.000
_cell.angle_alpha   90.00
_cell.angle_beta   90.00
_cell.angle_gamma   90.00
#
_symmetry.space_group_name_H-M   'P 1'
#
loop_
_entity.id
_entity.type
_entity.pdbx_description
1 polymer ?
#
loop_
_entity_poly.entity_id
_entity_poly.type
_entity_poly.pdbx_seq_one_letter_code
_entity_poly.pdbx_strand_id
1 'polypeptide(L)'
;MSALEAYLNSIAAAPQRYTGTPNADVLNGSTGADVLEGLAGDDTYYVNHSGDVIVELANGGTDTVYTSVNYTVADNVENVRLTAAGLTVTGSANTNNFFYVDVAGGNVLDGGGTGNSVNYLGSSVGVTASLVAVNGAPTAPAGSDVLVNFSNVVGSKFDDVLTGNELRNSLVGGYGNDTLRGGKGDDLLAGMQGDDTYIFARGDGADSIAEVEEAGSRNVVSFLAGVGADQLWFRQVGTTLEVSTIGTTDKITVNGWYAGTGLRIQEFRTADGRVLLGRDVQNLVQAMAGLTPPAAGQLTLPANIAAILAPALAQNWRTEGPSQPSNGAYVGTANPDIIKGTAGADVMAGLAGDDIYYVNHGGDVVIEQAGGGRDTVYTTVDYSLASHIEEVHLSAAGLTVTGNGNDNVFHVDVAGGNVLRGIGTNVSATYAGSRAGVTASMISSNDNPAPRPGSDVLLNIGRVEGSAYDDVLFGNELSNTLSGGLGNDTLQGGKGDDVLVGGLGDDTYVFARGDGADIIAEASADANYDAIAFLGGVNIDQLWFRQVGADLEVSTIGTTDKITIRSWNAAVPNIEEFRTAAGHVMRGVDVQLLVQAMANLTPPPLGQLTLPAGTAAALAPALAQAWHFNGPTQPTGQHFVGTTGADIINGTAGADLLEGLGGDDTYYVNHGDDFIVERGNGGSDTVYTSVNYKVADNVEIVRLNAAGLTVTGSAYTSNMFYVETAGGNVLDGGGAGNTLNYASATTGVTAAFAPVGGPMVGRPGADVLANFNIVIGSKFDDVLIGNEIKNILAGGLGNDTLQGGKGDDTLAGALGNDTYIFGRGDGADIIAEVVEAGSHDVVSFLAGVSAEQLWFRQAGAHLEVSTIGTTDKITVNNWYADTPVRIEEFRMADGRVLLGSNVQNLVQAMAGLTPPPVGQLTLPAGTAASLAPVMAQNWRVPQQALAASQGGYGALQADSAQLVQAMAGFAVPASASAHWQAQGGAATQIQLAAAH
;
A
#
# COMPACT_ATOMS: atom_id res chain seq x y z
N MET A 1 5.35 9.75 -44.86
CA MET A 1 6.33 8.78 -44.34
C MET A 1 7.51 8.73 -45.29
N SER A 2 8.70 9.03 -44.77
CA SER A 2 9.95 8.93 -45.51
C SER A 2 10.25 7.47 -45.86
N ALA A 3 11.05 7.22 -46.90
CA ALA A 3 11.50 5.86 -47.24
C ALA A 3 12.27 5.18 -46.09
N LEU A 4 12.82 5.98 -45.15
CA LEU A 4 13.48 5.51 -43.94
C LEU A 4 12.47 5.06 -42.87
N GLU A 5 11.37 5.78 -42.68
CA GLU A 5 10.25 5.34 -41.82
C GLU A 5 9.55 4.10 -42.39
N ALA A 6 9.40 4.00 -43.71
CA ALA A 6 8.85 2.81 -44.36
C ALA A 6 9.81 1.60 -44.29
N TYR A 7 11.13 1.84 -44.34
CA TYR A 7 12.15 0.81 -44.15
C TYR A 7 12.23 0.37 -42.69
N LEU A 8 12.27 1.29 -41.72
CA LEU A 8 12.24 1.00 -40.28
C LEU A 8 10.97 0.26 -39.86
N ASN A 9 9.80 0.64 -40.38
CA ASN A 9 8.54 -0.09 -40.17
C ASN A 9 8.52 -1.46 -40.85
N SER A 10 9.36 -1.70 -41.87
CA SER A 10 9.47 -3.01 -42.54
C SER A 10 10.40 -4.00 -41.83
N ILE A 11 11.32 -3.51 -40.98
CA ILE A 11 12.19 -4.34 -40.13
C ILE A 11 11.48 -4.71 -38.82
N ALA A 12 10.62 -3.83 -38.30
CA ALA A 12 9.77 -4.10 -37.13
C ALA A 12 8.65 -5.14 -37.38
N ALA A 13 8.42 -5.53 -38.64
CA ALA A 13 7.38 -6.48 -39.04
C ALA A 13 7.95 -7.83 -39.54
N ALA A 14 9.27 -8.02 -39.51
CA ALA A 14 9.92 -9.26 -39.92
C ALA A 14 10.15 -10.14 -38.67
N PRO A 15 9.76 -11.43 -38.68
CA PRO A 15 9.95 -12.32 -37.54
C PRO A 15 11.42 -12.34 -37.08
N GLN A 16 11.67 -11.96 -35.83
CA GLN A 16 12.99 -12.07 -35.21
C GLN A 16 13.09 -13.38 -34.44
N ARG A 17 14.31 -13.90 -34.31
CA ARG A 17 14.60 -15.08 -33.47
C ARG A 17 15.48 -14.67 -32.31
N TYR A 18 15.01 -14.91 -31.10
CA TYR A 18 15.73 -14.71 -29.85
C TYR A 18 16.06 -16.08 -29.28
N THR A 19 17.34 -16.40 -29.15
CA THR A 19 17.80 -17.67 -28.60
C THR A 19 18.52 -17.38 -27.28
N GLY A 20 18.06 -18.03 -26.22
CA GLY A 20 18.64 -18.01 -24.89
C GLY A 20 19.90 -18.85 -24.76
N THR A 21 20.25 -19.14 -23.53
CA THR A 21 21.39 -19.95 -23.09
C THR A 21 20.89 -21.24 -22.43
N PRO A 22 21.76 -22.20 -22.07
CA PRO A 22 21.35 -23.38 -21.29
C PRO A 22 21.07 -23.12 -19.79
N ASN A 23 20.72 -21.90 -19.39
CA ASN A 23 20.35 -21.52 -18.01
C ASN A 23 18.94 -20.92 -18.01
N ALA A 24 18.40 -20.55 -16.84
CA ALA A 24 17.14 -19.81 -16.77
C ALA A 24 17.27 -18.43 -17.43
N ASP A 25 16.56 -18.23 -18.53
CA ASP A 25 16.56 -17.02 -19.35
C ASP A 25 15.20 -16.31 -19.36
N VAL A 26 15.21 -14.99 -19.53
CA VAL A 26 13.99 -14.19 -19.74
C VAL A 26 13.99 -13.67 -21.18
N LEU A 27 13.04 -14.17 -21.98
CA LEU A 27 12.94 -13.92 -23.41
C LEU A 27 11.68 -13.09 -23.72
N ASN A 28 11.89 -11.86 -24.17
CA ASN A 28 10.82 -10.94 -24.57
C ASN A 28 11.07 -10.46 -26.01
N GLY A 29 10.12 -10.73 -26.89
CA GLY A 29 10.18 -10.34 -28.30
C GLY A 29 9.95 -8.85 -28.53
N SER A 30 10.03 -8.46 -29.80
CA SER A 30 9.47 -7.20 -30.30
C SER A 30 7.94 -7.23 -30.26
N THR A 31 7.27 -6.20 -30.78
CA THR A 31 5.80 -6.20 -30.93
C THR A 31 5.30 -6.98 -32.16
N GLY A 32 6.20 -7.59 -32.93
CA GLY A 32 5.91 -8.40 -34.12
C GLY A 32 5.91 -9.89 -33.79
N ALA A 33 5.58 -10.74 -34.78
CA ALA A 33 5.57 -12.20 -34.61
C ALA A 33 6.99 -12.78 -34.53
N ASP A 34 7.45 -13.15 -33.34
CA ASP A 34 8.84 -13.56 -33.08
C ASP A 34 8.99 -15.05 -32.75
N VAL A 35 10.23 -15.55 -32.78
CA VAL A 35 10.59 -16.89 -32.33
C VAL A 35 11.44 -16.76 -31.07
N LEU A 36 10.97 -17.31 -29.96
CA LEU A 36 11.65 -17.30 -28.66
C LEU A 36 12.12 -18.73 -28.35
N GLU A 37 13.41 -18.96 -28.21
CA GLU A 37 14.02 -20.28 -28.05
C GLU A 37 14.90 -20.32 -26.80
N GLY A 38 14.44 -20.96 -25.72
CA GLY A 38 15.07 -20.99 -24.40
C GLY A 38 16.25 -21.94 -24.30
N LEU A 39 16.11 -23.14 -24.88
CA LEU A 39 17.05 -24.27 -24.82
C LEU A 39 16.84 -25.14 -23.58
N ALA A 40 17.64 -24.98 -22.54
CA ALA A 40 17.54 -25.76 -21.32
C ALA A 40 17.71 -24.79 -20.15
N GLY A 41 17.15 -25.10 -18.98
CA GLY A 41 16.93 -24.10 -17.95
C GLY A 41 15.44 -23.89 -17.72
N ASP A 42 15.11 -23.19 -16.64
CA ASP A 42 13.72 -22.81 -16.33
C ASP A 42 13.49 -21.43 -16.95
N ASP A 43 12.96 -21.38 -18.16
CA ASP A 43 12.90 -20.18 -18.99
C ASP A 43 11.57 -19.42 -18.83
N THR A 44 11.61 -18.10 -19.00
CA THR A 44 10.45 -17.22 -18.93
C THR A 44 10.25 -16.44 -20.23
N TYR A 45 9.06 -16.55 -20.80
CA TYR A 45 8.68 -15.98 -22.07
C TYR A 45 7.64 -14.88 -21.91
N TYR A 46 7.82 -13.74 -22.58
CA TYR A 46 6.80 -12.70 -22.69
C TYR A 46 6.24 -12.66 -24.10
N VAL A 47 4.98 -13.06 -24.24
CA VAL A 47 4.23 -13.08 -25.49
C VAL A 47 3.32 -11.86 -25.55
N ASN A 48 3.58 -11.01 -26.54
CA ASN A 48 2.84 -9.77 -26.76
C ASN A 48 2.16 -9.74 -28.14
N HIS A 49 2.46 -10.72 -29.00
CA HIS A 49 1.88 -10.83 -30.33
C HIS A 49 1.40 -12.28 -30.57
N SER A 50 0.19 -12.45 -31.11
CA SER A 50 -0.43 -13.78 -31.29
C SER A 50 0.28 -14.68 -32.31
N GLY A 51 1.29 -14.15 -33.00
CA GLY A 51 2.13 -14.86 -33.96
C GLY A 51 3.48 -15.30 -33.41
N ASP A 52 3.76 -15.02 -32.13
CA ASP A 52 4.99 -15.47 -31.48
C ASP A 52 5.04 -17.01 -31.44
N VAL A 53 6.24 -17.57 -31.44
CA VAL A 53 6.48 -19.00 -31.42
C VAL A 53 7.55 -19.31 -30.40
N ILE A 54 7.19 -20.04 -29.35
CA ILE A 54 8.14 -20.59 -28.39
C ILE A 54 8.70 -21.92 -28.92
N VAL A 55 10.01 -22.13 -28.75
CA VAL A 55 10.71 -23.37 -29.09
C VAL A 55 11.39 -23.89 -27.84
N GLU A 56 10.85 -24.97 -27.28
CA GLU A 56 11.38 -25.62 -26.08
C GLU A 56 11.87 -27.04 -26.29
N LEU A 57 12.85 -27.44 -25.47
CA LEU A 57 13.38 -28.82 -25.45
C LEU A 57 12.60 -29.69 -24.46
N ALA A 58 12.37 -30.94 -24.84
CA ALA A 58 11.79 -31.91 -23.91
C ALA A 58 12.73 -32.16 -22.72
N ASN A 59 12.23 -31.92 -21.49
CA ASN A 59 13.01 -31.92 -20.24
C ASN A 59 14.09 -30.82 -20.19
N GLY A 60 13.84 -29.67 -20.83
CA GLY A 60 14.70 -28.48 -20.78
C GLY A 60 14.73 -27.83 -19.39
N GLY A 61 13.58 -27.76 -18.73
CA GLY A 61 13.40 -27.27 -17.37
C GLY A 61 11.91 -27.21 -17.05
N THR A 62 11.51 -26.26 -16.21
CA THR A 62 10.11 -25.87 -15.97
C THR A 62 9.89 -24.46 -16.51
N ASP A 63 9.20 -24.36 -17.64
CA ASP A 63 9.16 -23.13 -18.41
C ASP A 63 7.85 -22.36 -18.19
N THR A 64 7.92 -21.03 -18.27
CA THR A 64 6.79 -20.13 -17.98
C THR A 64 6.55 -19.16 -19.13
N VAL A 65 5.31 -19.04 -19.59
CA VAL A 65 4.89 -18.01 -20.55
C VAL A 65 3.94 -17.02 -19.91
N TYR A 66 4.25 -15.73 -19.99
CA TYR A 66 3.37 -14.60 -19.72
C TYR A 66 2.74 -14.15 -21.03
N THR A 67 1.40 -14.14 -21.12
CA THR A 67 0.68 -13.65 -22.29
C THR A 67 -0.34 -12.58 -21.94
N SER A 68 -0.37 -11.53 -22.75
CA SER A 68 -1.38 -10.46 -22.72
C SER A 68 -2.31 -10.51 -23.94
N VAL A 69 -2.17 -11.53 -24.79
CA VAL A 69 -2.90 -11.71 -26.05
C VAL A 69 -3.41 -13.14 -26.20
N ASN A 70 -4.31 -13.35 -27.17
CA ASN A 70 -4.73 -14.70 -27.54
C ASN A 70 -3.53 -15.49 -28.06
N TYR A 71 -3.33 -16.71 -27.54
CA TYR A 71 -2.10 -17.46 -27.81
C TYR A 71 -2.31 -18.98 -27.78
N THR A 72 -1.44 -19.70 -28.50
CA THR A 72 -1.36 -21.17 -28.43
C THR A 72 0.02 -21.55 -27.92
N VAL A 73 0.04 -22.20 -26.76
CA VAL A 73 1.25 -22.55 -26.03
C VAL A 73 1.96 -23.69 -26.74
N ALA A 74 3.29 -23.58 -26.82
CA ALA A 74 4.14 -24.60 -27.42
C ALA A 74 4.25 -25.84 -26.52
N ASP A 75 4.62 -26.97 -27.13
CA ASP A 75 4.95 -28.17 -26.37
C ASP A 75 6.18 -27.93 -25.47
N ASN A 76 6.20 -28.60 -24.32
CA ASN A 76 7.22 -28.50 -23.26
C ASN A 76 7.26 -27.17 -22.51
N VAL A 77 6.23 -26.33 -22.62
CA VAL A 77 6.04 -25.20 -21.69
C VAL A 77 5.02 -25.63 -20.64
N GLU A 78 5.34 -25.54 -19.35
CA GLU A 78 4.48 -26.01 -18.27
C GLU A 78 3.54 -24.91 -17.75
N ASN A 79 4.07 -23.73 -17.45
CA ASN A 79 3.34 -22.67 -16.76
C ASN A 79 2.86 -21.59 -17.73
N VAL A 80 1.60 -21.18 -17.60
CA VAL A 80 0.97 -20.16 -18.44
C VAL A 80 0.38 -19.09 -17.53
N ARG A 81 0.85 -17.85 -17.63
CA ARG A 81 0.38 -16.70 -16.84
C ARG A 81 -0.35 -15.71 -17.72
N LEU A 82 -1.59 -15.40 -17.37
CA LEU A 82 -2.43 -14.44 -18.09
C LEU A 82 -2.37 -13.08 -17.38
N THR A 83 -1.92 -12.05 -18.10
CA THR A 83 -1.79 -10.68 -17.56
C THR A 83 -2.90 -9.74 -18.05
N ALA A 84 -3.88 -10.27 -18.79
CA ALA A 84 -5.06 -9.55 -19.25
C ALA A 84 -6.30 -10.47 -19.25
N ALA A 85 -7.49 -9.86 -19.15
CA ALA A 85 -8.78 -10.54 -19.20
C ALA A 85 -9.33 -10.69 -20.63
N GLY A 86 -10.32 -11.56 -20.81
CA GLY A 86 -11.00 -11.77 -22.09
C GLY A 86 -10.16 -12.51 -23.14
N LEU A 87 -9.12 -13.23 -22.73
CA LEU A 87 -8.20 -13.90 -23.64
C LEU A 87 -8.71 -15.29 -24.05
N THR A 88 -8.37 -15.70 -25.27
CA THR A 88 -8.47 -17.09 -25.72
C THR A 88 -7.08 -17.70 -25.75
N VAL A 89 -6.79 -18.62 -24.84
CA VAL A 89 -5.48 -19.27 -24.73
C VAL A 89 -5.65 -20.78 -24.82
N THR A 90 -4.88 -21.41 -25.70
CA THR A 90 -4.85 -22.87 -25.87
C THR A 90 -3.51 -23.42 -25.41
N GLY A 91 -3.53 -24.34 -24.45
CA GLY A 91 -2.39 -25.09 -23.96
C GLY A 91 -1.86 -26.10 -24.99
N SER A 92 -0.76 -26.76 -24.63
CA SER A 92 -0.15 -27.81 -25.43
C SER A 92 -1.05 -29.06 -25.46
N ALA A 93 -0.98 -29.78 -26.56
CA ALA A 93 -1.61 -31.11 -26.66
C ALA A 93 -0.82 -32.21 -25.91
N ASN A 94 0.45 -31.97 -25.60
CA ASN A 94 1.41 -32.97 -25.14
C ASN A 94 2.03 -32.65 -23.76
N THR A 95 1.82 -31.45 -23.23
CA THR A 95 2.30 -31.01 -21.92
C THR A 95 1.12 -30.68 -21.01
N ASN A 96 1.17 -31.12 -19.76
CA ASN A 96 0.16 -30.75 -18.77
C ASN A 96 0.45 -29.33 -18.31
N ASN A 97 -0.38 -28.39 -18.74
CA ASN A 97 -0.22 -26.98 -18.41
C ASN A 97 -0.84 -26.61 -17.07
N PHE A 98 -0.17 -25.69 -16.37
CA PHE A 98 -0.71 -24.99 -15.22
C PHE A 98 -0.95 -23.52 -15.58
N PHE A 99 -2.22 -23.12 -15.59
CA PHE A 99 -2.64 -21.75 -15.90
C PHE A 99 -2.78 -20.95 -14.61
N TYR A 100 -2.12 -19.80 -14.53
CA TYR A 100 -2.29 -18.79 -13.48
C TYR A 100 -3.01 -17.59 -14.09
N VAL A 101 -4.13 -17.19 -13.49
CA VAL A 101 -4.97 -16.11 -13.99
C VAL A 101 -5.11 -15.04 -12.91
N ASP A 102 -4.32 -13.98 -13.07
CA ASP A 102 -4.28 -12.86 -12.12
C ASP A 102 -5.35 -11.79 -12.44
N VAL A 103 -5.85 -11.78 -13.68
CA VAL A 103 -6.94 -10.90 -14.13
C VAL A 103 -8.08 -11.75 -14.68
N ALA A 104 -9.00 -12.13 -13.79
CA ALA A 104 -10.15 -12.96 -14.14
C ALA A 104 -11.17 -12.22 -15.01
N GLY A 105 -11.95 -12.98 -15.80
CA GLY A 105 -13.17 -12.50 -16.44
C GLY A 105 -13.21 -12.66 -17.96
N GLY A 106 -14.17 -13.43 -18.46
CA GLY A 106 -14.46 -13.63 -19.88
C GLY A 106 -13.39 -14.38 -20.68
N ASN A 107 -12.45 -15.06 -20.01
CA ASN A 107 -11.42 -15.85 -20.68
C ASN A 107 -12.00 -17.14 -21.27
N VAL A 108 -11.41 -17.63 -22.35
CA VAL A 108 -11.67 -18.96 -22.93
C VAL A 108 -10.36 -19.72 -22.93
N LEU A 109 -10.16 -20.56 -21.92
CA LEU A 109 -8.96 -21.36 -21.75
C LEU A 109 -9.23 -22.77 -22.22
N ASP A 110 -8.38 -23.28 -23.10
CA ASP A 110 -8.38 -24.68 -23.51
C ASP A 110 -7.06 -25.29 -23.11
N GLY A 111 -7.04 -26.27 -22.21
CA GLY A 111 -5.81 -26.95 -21.81
C GLY A 111 -5.14 -27.77 -22.91
N GLY A 112 -5.79 -27.97 -24.06
CA GLY A 112 -5.29 -28.80 -25.17
C GLY A 112 -5.39 -30.29 -24.84
N GLY A 113 -4.42 -30.80 -24.08
CA GLY A 113 -4.34 -32.20 -23.61
C GLY A 113 -5.20 -32.50 -22.37
N THR A 114 -4.94 -33.64 -21.71
CA THR A 114 -5.59 -33.99 -20.42
C THR A 114 -4.66 -33.75 -19.25
N GLY A 115 -5.18 -33.37 -18.08
CA GLY A 115 -4.37 -33.22 -16.85
C GLY A 115 -3.97 -31.78 -16.53
N ASN A 116 -4.57 -30.80 -17.21
CA ASN A 116 -4.34 -29.38 -16.99
C ASN A 116 -5.06 -28.87 -15.74
N SER A 117 -4.46 -27.84 -15.14
CA SER A 117 -4.99 -27.15 -13.97
C SER A 117 -5.02 -25.64 -14.20
N VAL A 118 -5.97 -24.96 -13.57
CA VAL A 118 -6.03 -23.50 -13.55
C VAL A 118 -6.15 -23.01 -12.11
N ASN A 119 -5.51 -21.89 -11.84
CA ASN A 119 -5.37 -21.30 -10.52
C ASN A 119 -5.64 -19.79 -10.60
N TYR A 120 -6.61 -19.33 -9.81
CA TYR A 120 -7.05 -17.95 -9.71
C TYR A 120 -6.60 -17.26 -8.42
N LEU A 121 -5.71 -17.87 -7.62
CA LEU A 121 -5.23 -17.30 -6.35
C LEU A 121 -4.59 -15.90 -6.48
N GLY A 122 -4.09 -15.55 -7.67
CA GLY A 122 -3.55 -14.22 -7.98
C GLY A 122 -4.61 -13.19 -8.36
N SER A 123 -5.87 -13.58 -8.52
CA SER A 123 -6.98 -12.67 -8.83
C SER A 123 -7.24 -11.73 -7.65
N SER A 124 -7.46 -10.45 -7.96
CA SER A 124 -7.83 -9.41 -6.98
C SER A 124 -9.35 -9.32 -6.73
N VAL A 125 -10.13 -10.22 -7.33
CA VAL A 125 -11.60 -10.31 -7.22
C VAL A 125 -12.06 -11.76 -7.27
N GLY A 126 -13.27 -12.03 -6.77
CA GLY A 126 -13.94 -13.32 -6.90
C GLY A 126 -14.20 -13.72 -8.35
N VAL A 127 -14.06 -15.00 -8.67
CA VAL A 127 -14.07 -15.54 -10.02
C VAL A 127 -15.28 -16.40 -10.30
N THR A 128 -15.82 -16.31 -11.51
CA THR A 128 -16.85 -17.23 -12.00
C THR A 128 -16.25 -18.08 -13.11
N ALA A 129 -15.99 -19.36 -12.86
CA ALA A 129 -15.35 -20.26 -13.81
C ALA A 129 -16.20 -21.51 -14.08
N SER A 130 -16.38 -21.84 -15.36
CA SER A 130 -17.19 -22.97 -15.80
C SER A 130 -16.37 -23.93 -16.66
N LEU A 131 -16.21 -25.17 -16.22
CA LEU A 131 -15.70 -26.24 -17.05
C LEU A 131 -16.75 -26.65 -18.06
N VAL A 132 -16.35 -26.75 -19.33
CA VAL A 132 -17.19 -27.27 -20.40
C VAL A 132 -16.69 -28.65 -20.83
N ALA A 133 -17.55 -29.40 -21.52
CA ALA A 133 -17.17 -30.71 -22.06
C ALA A 133 -16.02 -30.57 -23.09
N VAL A 134 -15.23 -31.64 -23.25
CA VAL A 134 -14.04 -31.75 -24.14
C VAL A 134 -14.29 -31.34 -25.61
N ASN A 135 -15.55 -31.16 -26.03
CA ASN A 135 -15.95 -30.61 -27.34
C ASN A 135 -17.21 -29.74 -27.26
N GLY A 136 -17.53 -29.21 -26.08
CA GLY A 136 -18.70 -28.36 -25.86
C GLY A 136 -18.52 -26.99 -26.50
N ALA A 137 -19.62 -26.34 -26.88
CA ALA A 137 -19.54 -24.93 -27.25
C ALA A 137 -19.09 -24.11 -26.02
N PRO A 138 -18.17 -23.14 -26.18
CA PRO A 138 -17.71 -22.31 -25.07
C PRO A 138 -18.80 -21.29 -24.70
N THR A 139 -19.83 -21.77 -24.01
CA THR A 139 -20.96 -20.95 -23.56
C THR A 139 -21.01 -20.97 -22.04
N ALA A 140 -20.74 -19.82 -21.43
CA ALA A 140 -20.88 -19.58 -20.00
C ALA A 140 -21.65 -18.26 -19.75
N PRO A 141 -22.05 -17.96 -18.51
CA PRO A 141 -22.59 -16.65 -18.15
C PRO A 141 -21.66 -15.51 -18.59
N ALA A 142 -22.22 -14.34 -18.89
CA ALA A 142 -21.41 -13.18 -19.28
C ALA A 142 -20.41 -12.81 -18.16
N GLY A 143 -19.13 -12.67 -18.52
CA GLY A 143 -18.05 -12.41 -17.56
C GLY A 143 -17.43 -13.65 -16.92
N SER A 144 -18.01 -14.85 -17.15
CA SER A 144 -17.42 -16.10 -16.67
C SER A 144 -16.29 -16.58 -17.56
N ASP A 145 -15.27 -17.17 -16.94
CA ASP A 145 -14.20 -17.88 -17.63
C ASP A 145 -14.67 -19.28 -18.06
N VAL A 146 -14.42 -19.62 -19.32
CA VAL A 146 -14.75 -20.91 -19.93
C VAL A 146 -13.51 -21.78 -19.94
N LEU A 147 -13.59 -22.94 -19.32
CA LEU A 147 -12.48 -23.87 -19.16
C LEU A 147 -12.74 -25.16 -19.95
N VAL A 148 -11.95 -25.41 -20.99
CA VAL A 148 -11.97 -26.63 -21.81
C VAL A 148 -10.76 -27.48 -21.45
N ASN A 149 -10.91 -28.80 -21.31
CA ASN A 149 -9.80 -29.72 -21.05
C ASN A 149 -9.04 -29.49 -19.72
N PHE A 150 -9.73 -28.90 -18.75
CA PHE A 150 -9.28 -28.80 -17.36
C PHE A 150 -9.98 -29.86 -16.50
N SER A 151 -9.33 -30.25 -15.41
CA SER A 151 -9.95 -31.11 -14.38
C SER A 151 -9.73 -30.59 -12.97
N ASN A 152 -8.77 -29.68 -12.76
CA ASN A 152 -8.52 -29.05 -11.48
C ASN A 152 -8.68 -27.53 -11.62
N VAL A 153 -9.47 -26.94 -10.73
CA VAL A 153 -9.64 -25.50 -10.62
C VAL A 153 -9.40 -25.12 -9.17
N VAL A 154 -8.53 -24.13 -8.98
CA VAL A 154 -8.37 -23.43 -7.71
C VAL A 154 -8.88 -22.02 -7.91
N GLY A 155 -9.86 -21.61 -7.12
CA GLY A 155 -10.42 -20.28 -7.12
C GLY A 155 -9.47 -19.23 -6.55
N SER A 156 -10.01 -18.05 -6.29
CA SER A 156 -9.31 -16.89 -5.80
C SER A 156 -9.30 -16.85 -4.26
N LYS A 157 -8.99 -15.68 -3.70
CA LYS A 157 -9.08 -15.42 -2.26
C LYS A 157 -10.44 -14.81 -1.85
N PHE A 158 -11.42 -14.81 -2.76
CA PHE A 158 -12.68 -14.10 -2.63
C PHE A 158 -13.83 -14.98 -3.07
N ASP A 159 -15.08 -14.61 -2.75
CA ASP A 159 -16.31 -15.33 -3.14
C ASP A 159 -16.32 -15.78 -4.63
N ASP A 160 -16.11 -17.06 -4.86
CA ASP A 160 -16.04 -17.66 -6.19
C ASP A 160 -17.30 -18.45 -6.56
N VAL A 161 -17.49 -18.66 -7.87
CA VAL A 161 -18.52 -19.56 -8.40
C VAL A 161 -17.86 -20.52 -9.38
N LEU A 162 -17.64 -21.76 -8.94
CA LEU A 162 -16.95 -22.80 -9.68
C LEU A 162 -17.91 -23.91 -10.10
N THR A 163 -18.04 -24.13 -11.41
CA THR A 163 -18.92 -25.16 -11.97
C THR A 163 -18.12 -26.16 -12.81
N GLY A 164 -18.13 -27.43 -12.42
CA GLY A 164 -17.56 -28.55 -13.13
C GLY A 164 -18.43 -29.06 -14.29
N ASN A 165 -18.00 -30.15 -14.92
CA ASN A 165 -18.57 -30.70 -16.15
C ASN A 165 -19.11 -32.13 -15.94
N GLU A 166 -18.96 -33.03 -16.93
CA GLU A 166 -19.42 -34.43 -16.83
C GLU A 166 -18.29 -35.41 -16.44
N LEU A 167 -17.08 -34.89 -16.21
CA LEU A 167 -15.90 -35.65 -15.83
C LEU A 167 -15.66 -35.47 -14.33
N ARG A 168 -14.86 -36.36 -13.75
CA ARG A 168 -14.35 -36.15 -12.40
C ARG A 168 -13.51 -34.86 -12.33
N ASN A 169 -13.96 -33.90 -11.54
CA ASN A 169 -13.31 -32.63 -11.31
C ASN A 169 -12.81 -32.50 -9.87
N SER A 170 -11.81 -31.64 -9.69
CA SER A 170 -11.35 -31.14 -8.39
C SER A 170 -11.55 -29.64 -8.38
N LEU A 171 -12.55 -29.17 -7.64
CA LEU A 171 -12.85 -27.76 -7.48
C LEU A 171 -12.43 -27.35 -6.07
N VAL A 172 -11.48 -26.43 -5.98
CA VAL A 172 -11.06 -25.80 -4.73
C VAL A 172 -11.53 -24.35 -4.80
N GLY A 173 -12.39 -23.94 -3.87
CA GLY A 173 -12.86 -22.57 -3.73
C GLY A 173 -11.69 -21.66 -3.38
N GLY A 174 -11.17 -21.80 -2.16
CA GLY A 174 -9.99 -21.06 -1.73
C GLY A 174 -10.27 -20.34 -0.42
N TYR A 175 -10.19 -19.02 -0.43
CA TYR A 175 -10.73 -18.22 0.68
C TYR A 175 -12.01 -17.54 0.21
N GLY A 176 -12.89 -17.21 1.15
CA GLY A 176 -14.13 -16.50 0.86
C GLY A 176 -15.33 -17.44 0.78
N ASN A 177 -16.50 -16.89 0.44
CA ASN A 177 -17.74 -17.67 0.48
C ASN A 177 -18.01 -18.28 -0.90
N ASP A 178 -17.57 -19.52 -1.12
CA ASP A 178 -17.51 -20.08 -2.47
C ASP A 178 -18.74 -20.91 -2.82
N THR A 179 -19.17 -20.84 -4.08
CA THR A 179 -20.24 -21.70 -4.62
C THR A 179 -19.64 -22.75 -5.55
N LEU A 180 -19.62 -24.00 -5.10
CA LEU A 180 -19.06 -25.14 -5.82
C LEU A 180 -20.16 -26.07 -6.35
N ARG A 181 -20.13 -26.34 -7.65
CA ARG A 181 -20.99 -27.34 -8.30
C ARG A 181 -20.12 -28.31 -9.12
N GLY A 182 -19.96 -29.55 -8.66
CA GLY A 182 -19.19 -30.57 -9.39
C GLY A 182 -19.72 -30.88 -10.79
N GLY A 183 -21.05 -30.90 -10.95
CA GLY A 183 -21.67 -31.31 -12.20
C GLY A 183 -21.98 -32.79 -12.16
N LYS A 184 -21.76 -33.52 -13.25
CA LYS A 184 -21.80 -35.00 -13.20
C LYS A 184 -20.38 -35.51 -13.05
N GLY A 185 -20.18 -36.59 -12.33
CA GLY A 185 -18.84 -37.12 -12.11
C GLY A 185 -18.75 -37.74 -10.73
N ASP A 186 -17.55 -38.08 -10.30
CA ASP A 186 -17.31 -38.38 -8.89
C ASP A 186 -16.34 -37.31 -8.41
N ASP A 187 -16.85 -36.16 -8.00
CA ASP A 187 -16.08 -34.92 -7.90
C ASP A 187 -15.48 -34.71 -6.50
N LEU A 188 -14.38 -33.95 -6.43
CA LEU A 188 -13.85 -33.40 -5.18
C LEU A 188 -14.18 -31.92 -5.12
N LEU A 189 -14.95 -31.51 -4.11
CA LEU A 189 -15.32 -30.14 -3.83
C LEU A 189 -14.68 -29.72 -2.51
N ALA A 190 -13.84 -28.70 -2.53
CA ALA A 190 -13.18 -28.17 -1.35
C ALA A 190 -13.39 -26.66 -1.29
N GLY A 191 -14.37 -26.20 -0.52
CA GLY A 191 -14.59 -24.76 -0.32
C GLY A 191 -13.43 -24.13 0.45
N MET A 192 -12.95 -24.84 1.48
CA MET A 192 -11.80 -24.52 2.34
C MET A 192 -12.16 -23.59 3.50
N GLN A 193 -12.02 -22.27 3.39
CA GLN A 193 -12.34 -21.33 4.46
C GLN A 193 -13.36 -20.30 4.00
N GLY A 194 -14.29 -19.93 4.88
CA GLY A 194 -15.47 -19.13 4.56
C GLY A 194 -16.77 -19.92 4.57
N ASP A 195 -17.88 -19.25 4.26
CA ASP A 195 -19.23 -19.82 4.21
C ASP A 195 -19.54 -20.38 2.81
N ASP A 196 -19.23 -21.65 2.62
CA ASP A 196 -19.28 -22.31 1.31
C ASP A 196 -20.63 -22.94 0.98
N THR A 197 -21.02 -22.88 -0.29
CA THR A 197 -22.22 -23.51 -0.83
C THR A 197 -21.88 -24.61 -1.83
N TYR A 198 -22.21 -25.85 -1.47
CA TYR A 198 -22.07 -27.04 -2.31
C TYR A 198 -23.40 -27.40 -2.96
N ILE A 199 -23.46 -27.33 -4.29
CA ILE A 199 -24.69 -27.60 -5.04
C ILE A 199 -24.70 -29.02 -5.58
N PHE A 200 -25.72 -29.79 -5.22
CA PHE A 200 -25.88 -31.18 -5.64
C PHE A 200 -27.25 -31.46 -6.28
N ALA A 201 -27.26 -32.29 -7.31
CA ALA A 201 -28.46 -32.75 -8.00
C ALA A 201 -28.47 -34.27 -8.19
N ARG A 202 -29.64 -34.82 -8.50
CA ARG A 202 -29.74 -36.23 -8.89
C ARG A 202 -29.02 -36.46 -10.21
N GLY A 203 -28.19 -37.50 -10.26
CA GLY A 203 -27.33 -37.82 -11.40
C GLY A 203 -25.97 -37.11 -11.40
N ASP A 204 -25.66 -36.32 -10.36
CA ASP A 204 -24.35 -35.67 -10.22
C ASP A 204 -23.25 -36.70 -9.88
N GLY A 205 -23.60 -37.87 -9.32
CA GLY A 205 -22.67 -38.97 -9.05
C GLY A 205 -22.19 -39.00 -7.60
N ALA A 206 -20.99 -39.53 -7.34
CA ALA A 206 -20.48 -39.74 -5.98
C ALA A 206 -19.42 -38.70 -5.60
N ASP A 207 -19.88 -37.57 -5.06
CA ASP A 207 -19.04 -36.43 -4.74
C ASP A 207 -18.48 -36.49 -3.33
N SER A 208 -17.31 -35.88 -3.15
CA SER A 208 -16.61 -35.75 -1.89
C SER A 208 -16.43 -34.27 -1.54
N ILE A 209 -16.90 -33.88 -0.36
CA ILE A 209 -16.68 -32.56 0.21
C ILE A 209 -15.50 -32.63 1.19
N ALA A 210 -14.51 -31.77 0.97
CA ALA A 210 -13.39 -31.54 1.88
C ALA A 210 -13.53 -30.14 2.48
N GLU A 211 -13.67 -30.10 3.81
CA GLU A 211 -13.97 -28.87 4.55
C GLU A 211 -13.01 -28.69 5.72
N VAL A 212 -12.83 -27.45 6.15
CA VAL A 212 -12.11 -27.12 7.39
C VAL A 212 -13.13 -26.93 8.53
N GLU A 213 -12.72 -27.21 9.77
CA GLU A 213 -13.56 -26.90 10.93
C GLU A 213 -13.29 -25.45 11.32
N GLU A 214 -14.25 -24.57 11.07
CA GLU A 214 -14.17 -23.14 11.34
C GLU A 214 -15.27 -22.73 12.32
N ALA A 215 -14.93 -21.91 13.32
CA ALA A 215 -15.90 -21.41 14.27
C ALA A 215 -16.77 -20.33 13.60
N GLY A 216 -18.07 -20.33 13.89
CA GLY A 216 -18.98 -19.32 13.33
C GLY A 216 -19.34 -19.50 11.85
N SER A 217 -18.63 -20.32 11.08
CA SER A 217 -18.92 -20.56 9.67
C SER A 217 -20.28 -21.21 9.43
N ARG A 218 -20.79 -21.08 8.21
CA ARG A 218 -22.12 -21.50 7.76
C ARG A 218 -22.07 -22.10 6.35
N ASN A 219 -21.41 -23.25 6.25
CA ASN A 219 -21.38 -24.06 5.04
C ASN A 219 -22.73 -24.72 4.77
N VAL A 220 -23.14 -24.71 3.51
CA VAL A 220 -24.45 -25.15 3.03
C VAL A 220 -24.29 -26.20 1.95
N VAL A 221 -24.96 -27.33 2.12
CA VAL A 221 -25.25 -28.26 1.01
C VAL A 221 -26.64 -27.96 0.48
N SER A 222 -26.72 -27.56 -0.79
CA SER A 222 -27.95 -27.18 -1.48
C SER A 222 -28.36 -28.23 -2.51
N PHE A 223 -29.50 -28.88 -2.27
CA PHE A 223 -30.06 -29.90 -3.15
C PHE A 223 -31.03 -29.29 -4.16
N LEU A 224 -30.73 -29.48 -5.45
CA LEU A 224 -31.60 -29.03 -6.56
C LEU A 224 -32.90 -29.85 -6.65
N ALA A 225 -33.83 -29.36 -7.48
CA ALA A 225 -35.14 -29.97 -7.69
C ALA A 225 -35.02 -31.46 -8.07
N GLY A 226 -35.76 -32.31 -7.35
CA GLY A 226 -35.73 -33.77 -7.51
C GLY A 226 -35.03 -34.52 -6.37
N VAL A 227 -34.34 -33.83 -5.48
CA VAL A 227 -33.75 -34.38 -4.25
C VAL A 227 -34.40 -33.69 -3.03
N GLY A 228 -35.53 -34.23 -2.59
CA GLY A 228 -36.26 -33.76 -1.41
C GLY A 228 -35.80 -34.43 -0.11
N ALA A 229 -36.26 -33.93 1.05
CA ALA A 229 -35.86 -34.46 2.35
C ALA A 229 -36.19 -35.96 2.55
N ASP A 230 -37.26 -36.45 1.94
CA ASP A 230 -37.67 -37.87 1.96
C ASP A 230 -36.92 -38.73 0.92
N GLN A 231 -36.03 -38.13 0.14
CA GLN A 231 -35.19 -38.78 -0.88
C GLN A 231 -33.74 -38.94 -0.42
N LEU A 232 -33.39 -38.47 0.78
CA LEU A 232 -32.03 -38.50 1.31
C LEU A 232 -31.86 -39.62 2.33
N TRP A 233 -30.70 -40.27 2.30
CA TRP A 233 -30.31 -41.31 3.24
C TRP A 233 -28.97 -40.96 3.89
N PHE A 234 -28.97 -40.81 5.21
CA PHE A 234 -27.82 -40.40 6.00
C PHE A 234 -27.16 -41.62 6.66
N ARG A 235 -25.84 -41.72 6.55
CA ARG A 235 -25.06 -42.82 7.12
C ARG A 235 -23.70 -42.34 7.59
N GLN A 236 -23.28 -42.79 8.77
CA GLN A 236 -21.89 -42.66 9.21
C GLN A 236 -21.05 -43.81 8.66
N VAL A 237 -19.90 -43.48 8.05
CA VAL A 237 -18.90 -44.45 7.58
C VAL A 237 -17.54 -44.05 8.14
N GLY A 238 -17.10 -44.71 9.21
CA GLY A 238 -15.89 -44.30 9.93
C GLY A 238 -16.03 -42.88 10.49
N THR A 239 -15.13 -41.99 10.08
CA THR A 239 -15.16 -40.55 10.44
C THR A 239 -15.92 -39.68 9.44
N THR A 240 -16.51 -40.26 8.38
CA THR A 240 -17.19 -39.52 7.31
C THR A 240 -18.71 -39.62 7.43
N LEU A 241 -19.40 -38.57 6.97
CA LEU A 241 -20.85 -38.57 6.74
C LEU A 241 -21.11 -38.86 5.26
N GLU A 242 -21.94 -39.85 4.98
CA GLU A 242 -22.44 -40.14 3.63
C GLU A 242 -23.93 -39.77 3.55
N VAL A 243 -24.28 -38.98 2.54
CA VAL A 243 -25.65 -38.56 2.23
C VAL A 243 -25.97 -39.04 0.83
N SER A 244 -26.73 -40.14 0.71
CA SER A 244 -27.08 -40.74 -0.59
C SER A 244 -28.48 -40.34 -1.03
N THR A 245 -28.72 -40.26 -2.33
CA THR A 245 -30.09 -40.15 -2.85
C THR A 245 -30.71 -41.53 -3.07
N ILE A 246 -31.94 -41.69 -2.59
CA ILE A 246 -32.62 -42.98 -2.55
C ILE A 246 -32.84 -43.53 -3.96
N GLY A 247 -32.45 -44.81 -4.14
CA GLY A 247 -32.65 -45.53 -5.38
C GLY A 247 -31.67 -45.17 -6.50
N THR A 248 -30.63 -44.37 -6.23
CA THR A 248 -29.55 -44.08 -7.18
C THR A 248 -28.18 -44.42 -6.58
N THR A 249 -27.11 -44.20 -7.35
CA THR A 249 -25.72 -44.27 -6.89
C THR A 249 -25.21 -42.91 -6.40
N ASP A 250 -26.01 -41.85 -6.55
CA ASP A 250 -25.59 -40.48 -6.28
C ASP A 250 -25.47 -40.26 -4.77
N LYS A 251 -24.37 -39.67 -4.34
CA LYS A 251 -24.10 -39.39 -2.93
C LYS A 251 -23.12 -38.25 -2.75
N ILE A 252 -23.19 -37.63 -1.58
CA ILE A 252 -22.19 -36.71 -1.06
C ILE A 252 -21.48 -37.38 0.12
N THR A 253 -20.16 -37.29 0.15
CA THR A 253 -19.33 -37.74 1.27
C THR A 253 -18.66 -36.54 1.90
N VAL A 254 -19.00 -36.21 3.15
CA VAL A 254 -18.35 -35.13 3.89
C VAL A 254 -17.22 -35.73 4.74
N ASN A 255 -15.99 -35.42 4.35
CA ASN A 255 -14.80 -35.97 4.99
C ASN A 255 -14.57 -35.33 6.36
N GLY A 256 -14.20 -36.14 7.35
CA GLY A 256 -13.84 -35.66 8.69
C GLY A 256 -15.01 -35.20 9.55
N TRP A 257 -16.27 -35.37 9.12
CA TRP A 257 -17.48 -34.97 9.85
C TRP A 257 -17.46 -35.38 11.33
N TYR A 258 -16.94 -36.56 11.66
CA TYR A 258 -16.89 -37.09 13.03
C TYR A 258 -15.46 -37.09 13.63
N ALA A 259 -14.52 -36.34 13.05
CA ALA A 259 -13.11 -36.31 13.48
C ALA A 259 -12.78 -35.16 14.47
N GLY A 260 -13.67 -34.19 14.63
CA GLY A 260 -13.50 -32.99 15.47
C GLY A 260 -14.72 -32.69 16.35
N THR A 261 -14.80 -31.47 16.87
CA THR A 261 -15.88 -31.04 17.78
C THR A 261 -16.92 -30.12 17.14
N GLY A 262 -16.54 -29.46 16.05
CA GLY A 262 -17.35 -28.55 15.25
C GLY A 262 -18.01 -29.23 14.06
N LEU A 263 -18.98 -28.54 13.49
CA LEU A 263 -19.66 -28.96 12.26
C LEU A 263 -18.86 -28.49 11.05
N ARG A 264 -18.86 -29.32 10.00
CA ARG A 264 -18.26 -28.96 8.70
C ARG A 264 -19.27 -28.41 7.70
N ILE A 265 -20.53 -28.85 7.82
CA ILE A 265 -21.69 -28.33 7.09
C ILE A 265 -22.75 -27.99 8.13
N GLN A 266 -23.17 -26.74 8.14
CA GLN A 266 -24.11 -26.18 9.10
C GLN A 266 -25.53 -26.38 8.62
N GLU A 267 -25.77 -26.46 7.31
CA GLU A 267 -27.11 -26.60 6.76
C GLU A 267 -27.17 -27.50 5.52
N PHE A 268 -28.24 -28.30 5.46
CA PHE A 268 -28.68 -29.00 4.26
C PHE A 268 -30.02 -28.41 3.83
N ARG A 269 -30.09 -27.91 2.59
CA ARG A 269 -31.27 -27.23 2.04
C ARG A 269 -31.83 -28.00 0.86
N THR A 270 -33.15 -28.15 0.81
CA THR A 270 -33.84 -28.76 -0.33
C THR A 270 -34.58 -27.72 -1.16
N ALA A 271 -34.76 -27.97 -2.45
CA ALA A 271 -35.42 -27.06 -3.38
C ALA A 271 -36.88 -26.68 -3.01
N ASP A 272 -37.55 -27.46 -2.15
CA ASP A 272 -38.88 -27.14 -1.60
C ASP A 272 -38.83 -26.29 -0.32
N GLY A 273 -37.65 -25.78 0.06
CA GLY A 273 -37.47 -24.81 1.14
C GLY A 273 -37.25 -25.42 2.53
N ARG A 274 -37.08 -26.75 2.66
CA ARG A 274 -36.79 -27.37 3.96
C ARG A 274 -35.32 -27.23 4.31
N VAL A 275 -35.05 -27.08 5.61
CA VAL A 275 -33.70 -26.90 6.17
C VAL A 275 -33.44 -27.94 7.26
N LEU A 276 -32.36 -28.70 7.13
CA LEU A 276 -31.82 -29.56 8.17
C LEU A 276 -30.52 -28.94 8.68
N LEU A 277 -30.44 -28.64 9.97
CA LEU A 277 -29.18 -28.17 10.56
C LEU A 277 -28.20 -29.32 10.72
N GLY A 278 -26.90 -29.03 10.57
CA GLY A 278 -25.82 -30.00 10.72
C GLY A 278 -25.84 -30.71 12.07
N ARG A 279 -26.18 -29.98 13.15
CA ARG A 279 -26.33 -30.53 14.50
C ARG A 279 -27.43 -31.61 14.61
N ASP A 280 -28.44 -31.54 13.74
CA ASP A 280 -29.59 -32.45 13.73
C ASP A 280 -29.35 -33.70 12.87
N VAL A 281 -28.30 -33.72 12.05
CA VAL A 281 -27.96 -34.84 11.15
C VAL A 281 -27.79 -36.16 11.92
N GLN A 282 -27.21 -36.11 13.11
CA GLN A 282 -26.96 -37.30 13.93
C GLN A 282 -28.27 -38.04 14.28
N ASN A 283 -29.39 -37.31 14.42
CA ASN A 283 -30.70 -37.90 14.72
C ASN A 283 -31.19 -38.74 13.52
N LEU A 284 -30.99 -38.24 12.29
CA LEU A 284 -31.35 -38.97 11.07
C LEU A 284 -30.43 -40.18 10.85
N VAL A 285 -29.12 -40.04 11.10
CA VAL A 285 -28.17 -41.16 11.04
C VAL A 285 -28.57 -42.28 11.99
N GLN A 286 -29.01 -41.95 13.22
CA GLN A 286 -29.49 -42.95 14.18
C GLN A 286 -30.83 -43.57 13.78
N ALA A 287 -31.78 -42.78 13.27
CA ALA A 287 -33.08 -43.28 12.84
C ALA A 287 -32.97 -44.24 11.63
N MET A 288 -31.99 -43.98 10.75
CA MET A 288 -31.71 -44.83 9.59
C MET A 288 -30.78 -46.00 9.91
N ALA A 289 -30.13 -45.99 11.08
CA ALA A 289 -29.25 -47.07 11.51
C ALA A 289 -30.03 -48.38 11.66
N GLY A 290 -29.53 -49.45 11.03
CA GLY A 290 -30.16 -50.77 11.06
C GLY A 290 -31.32 -50.97 10.08
N LEU A 291 -31.73 -49.93 9.35
CA LEU A 291 -32.60 -50.06 8.19
C LEU A 291 -31.77 -50.35 6.93
N THR A 292 -32.35 -51.07 5.97
CA THR A 292 -31.70 -51.30 4.67
C THR A 292 -32.07 -50.15 3.72
N PRO A 293 -31.09 -49.45 3.12
CA PRO A 293 -31.37 -48.44 2.09
C PRO A 293 -32.18 -49.05 0.94
N PRO A 294 -33.12 -48.31 0.33
CA PRO A 294 -33.87 -48.81 -0.82
C PRO A 294 -32.93 -49.21 -1.98
N ALA A 295 -33.29 -50.28 -2.69
CA ALA A 295 -32.48 -50.78 -3.80
C ALA A 295 -32.43 -49.80 -4.98
N ALA A 296 -31.37 -49.88 -5.79
CA ALA A 296 -31.23 -49.08 -7.01
C ALA A 296 -32.47 -49.23 -7.92
N GLY A 297 -32.96 -48.10 -8.45
CA GLY A 297 -34.20 -48.01 -9.22
C GLY A 297 -35.46 -47.78 -8.38
N GLN A 298 -35.41 -47.93 -7.05
CA GLN A 298 -36.52 -47.61 -6.16
C GLN A 298 -36.42 -46.16 -5.66
N LEU A 299 -36.93 -45.21 -6.46
CA LEU A 299 -36.84 -43.76 -6.22
C LEU A 299 -37.79 -43.22 -5.14
N THR A 300 -38.45 -44.08 -4.37
CA THR A 300 -39.34 -43.66 -3.28
C THR A 300 -39.19 -44.61 -2.09
N LEU A 301 -39.23 -44.06 -0.88
CA LEU A 301 -39.20 -44.86 0.34
C LEU A 301 -40.32 -45.93 0.34
N PRO A 302 -40.00 -47.22 0.61
CA PRO A 302 -41.03 -48.21 0.86
C PRO A 302 -41.95 -47.77 2.01
N ALA A 303 -43.26 -48.02 1.90
CA ALA A 303 -44.25 -47.51 2.87
C ALA A 303 -43.95 -47.88 4.34
N ASN A 304 -43.39 -49.07 4.58
CA ASN A 304 -42.99 -49.50 5.92
C ASN A 304 -41.77 -48.73 6.46
N ILE A 305 -40.81 -48.37 5.61
CA ILE A 305 -39.64 -47.57 5.99
C ILE A 305 -40.05 -46.11 6.17
N ALA A 306 -40.86 -45.58 5.25
CA ALA A 306 -41.41 -44.23 5.34
C ALA A 306 -42.16 -44.00 6.67
N ALA A 307 -42.95 -44.97 7.12
CA ALA A 307 -43.66 -44.89 8.39
C ALA A 307 -42.72 -44.90 9.62
N ILE A 308 -41.57 -45.59 9.54
CA ILE A 308 -40.56 -45.62 10.61
C ILE A 308 -39.80 -44.29 10.68
N LEU A 309 -39.43 -43.72 9.52
CA LEU A 309 -38.62 -42.51 9.45
C LEU A 309 -39.43 -41.22 9.59
N ALA A 310 -40.73 -41.24 9.34
CA ALA A 310 -41.59 -40.05 9.38
C ALA A 310 -41.44 -39.19 10.66
N PRO A 311 -41.37 -39.76 11.88
CA PRO A 311 -41.16 -38.95 13.09
C PRO A 311 -39.80 -38.25 13.11
N ALA A 312 -38.72 -38.96 12.75
CA ALA A 312 -37.38 -38.39 12.72
C ALA A 312 -37.25 -37.32 11.62
N LEU A 313 -37.84 -37.55 10.45
CA LEU A 313 -37.85 -36.54 9.39
C LEU A 313 -38.60 -35.28 9.82
N ALA A 314 -39.76 -35.41 10.47
CA ALA A 314 -40.54 -34.26 10.94
C ALA A 314 -39.86 -33.48 12.08
N GLN A 315 -39.09 -34.14 12.94
CA GLN A 315 -38.43 -33.50 14.09
C GLN A 315 -37.11 -32.78 13.75
N ASN A 316 -36.54 -33.00 12.57
CA ASN A 316 -35.21 -32.48 12.22
C ASN A 316 -35.22 -31.60 10.97
N TRP A 317 -36.15 -31.82 10.04
CA TRP A 317 -36.33 -30.93 8.88
C TRP A 317 -37.26 -29.79 9.22
N ARG A 318 -36.72 -28.57 9.26
CA ARG A 318 -37.49 -27.34 9.40
C ARG A 318 -38.31 -27.08 8.15
N THR A 319 -39.56 -26.72 8.35
CA THR A 319 -40.47 -26.27 7.29
C THR A 319 -40.82 -24.81 7.53
N GLU A 320 -41.04 -24.05 6.45
CA GLU A 320 -41.74 -22.77 6.61
C GLU A 320 -43.08 -23.02 7.30
N GLY A 321 -43.28 -22.38 8.45
CA GLY A 321 -44.48 -22.52 9.27
C GLY A 321 -45.73 -22.16 8.48
N PRO A 322 -46.92 -22.59 8.93
CA PRO A 322 -48.16 -22.37 8.19
C PRO A 322 -48.38 -20.89 7.91
N SER A 323 -48.43 -20.51 6.62
CA SER A 323 -48.86 -19.18 6.19
C SER A 323 -50.34 -18.98 6.56
N GLN A 324 -50.72 -18.32 7.66
CA GLN A 324 -52.06 -17.71 7.95
C GLN A 324 -52.12 -17.21 9.43
N PRO A 325 -52.93 -16.18 9.83
CA PRO A 325 -53.90 -15.35 9.10
C PRO A 325 -53.56 -13.83 9.12
N SER A 326 -54.44 -13.03 8.52
CA SER A 326 -54.43 -11.55 8.39
C SER A 326 -54.44 -10.73 9.70
N ASN A 327 -53.89 -11.24 10.80
CA ASN A 327 -53.92 -10.63 12.14
C ASN A 327 -52.52 -10.55 12.79
N GLY A 328 -51.46 -10.75 12.02
CA GLY A 328 -50.07 -10.63 12.51
C GLY A 328 -49.74 -11.53 13.70
N ALA A 329 -50.25 -12.77 13.71
CA ALA A 329 -49.92 -13.76 14.73
C ALA A 329 -49.62 -15.10 14.06
N TYR A 330 -48.40 -15.59 14.26
CA TYR A 330 -47.83 -16.78 13.66
C TYR A 330 -47.45 -17.75 14.78
N VAL A 331 -47.99 -18.96 14.73
CA VAL A 331 -47.71 -20.01 15.71
C VAL A 331 -47.20 -21.23 14.96
N GLY A 332 -45.99 -21.66 15.31
CA GLY A 332 -45.36 -22.89 14.86
C GLY A 332 -46.00 -24.14 15.44
N THR A 333 -45.29 -25.23 15.32
CA THR A 333 -45.65 -26.57 15.76
C THR A 333 -44.85 -26.93 17.00
N ALA A 334 -44.66 -28.22 17.31
CA ALA A 334 -43.70 -28.63 18.35
C ALA A 334 -42.43 -29.25 17.72
N ASN A 335 -42.30 -29.09 16.40
CA ASN A 335 -41.13 -29.45 15.61
C ASN A 335 -40.45 -28.15 15.17
N PRO A 336 -39.16 -28.21 14.79
CA PRO A 336 -38.46 -27.06 14.25
C PRO A 336 -39.20 -26.39 13.07
N ASP A 337 -39.40 -25.08 13.15
CA ASP A 337 -40.12 -24.26 12.18
C ASP A 337 -39.30 -23.07 11.69
N ILE A 338 -39.59 -22.60 10.47
CA ILE A 338 -39.13 -21.29 9.96
C ILE A 338 -40.34 -20.35 9.97
N ILE A 339 -40.30 -19.33 10.82
CA ILE A 339 -41.41 -18.40 11.03
C ILE A 339 -41.02 -17.01 10.48
N LYS A 340 -41.78 -16.53 9.49
CA LYS A 340 -41.54 -15.26 8.80
C LYS A 340 -42.76 -14.34 8.95
N GLY A 341 -42.56 -13.17 9.56
CA GLY A 341 -43.58 -12.13 9.65
C GLY A 341 -43.92 -11.49 8.30
N THR A 342 -45.04 -10.76 8.25
CA THR A 342 -45.29 -9.71 7.26
C THR A 342 -44.35 -8.52 7.48
N ALA A 343 -44.55 -7.39 6.77
CA ALA A 343 -43.82 -6.16 7.05
C ALA A 343 -44.45 -5.30 8.19
N GLY A 344 -45.55 -5.78 8.80
CA GLY A 344 -46.21 -5.13 9.93
C GLY A 344 -45.74 -5.71 11.27
N ALA A 345 -46.25 -5.18 12.39
CA ALA A 345 -45.94 -5.74 13.70
C ALA A 345 -46.60 -7.11 13.89
N ASP A 346 -45.78 -8.15 14.08
CA ASP A 346 -46.22 -9.54 14.17
C ASP A 346 -45.84 -10.20 15.50
N VAL A 347 -46.65 -11.16 15.95
CA VAL A 347 -46.35 -12.04 17.09
C VAL A 347 -45.98 -13.41 16.54
N MET A 348 -44.78 -13.90 16.83
CA MET A 348 -44.25 -15.17 16.35
C MET A 348 -43.95 -16.09 17.54
N ALA A 349 -44.49 -17.31 17.55
CA ALA A 349 -44.27 -18.28 18.63
C ALA A 349 -43.94 -19.65 18.04
N GLY A 350 -42.77 -20.22 18.35
CA GLY A 350 -42.36 -21.54 17.86
C GLY A 350 -42.77 -22.71 18.73
N LEU A 351 -43.04 -22.45 20.01
CA LEU A 351 -43.37 -23.46 21.02
C LEU A 351 -42.16 -24.32 21.43
N ALA A 352 -41.89 -25.41 20.73
CA ALA A 352 -40.81 -26.33 21.02
C ALA A 352 -40.22 -26.83 19.69
N GLY A 353 -38.97 -27.24 19.71
CA GLY A 353 -38.17 -27.34 18.50
C GLY A 353 -37.13 -26.24 18.49
N ASP A 354 -36.19 -26.39 17.57
CA ASP A 354 -35.12 -25.44 17.33
C ASP A 354 -35.53 -24.53 16.16
N ASP A 355 -36.13 -23.39 16.45
CA ASP A 355 -36.87 -22.57 15.50
C ASP A 355 -36.05 -21.42 14.92
N ILE A 356 -36.44 -20.96 13.73
CA ILE A 356 -35.84 -19.81 13.04
C ILE A 356 -36.89 -18.72 12.82
N TYR A 357 -36.63 -17.52 13.33
CA TYR A 357 -37.50 -16.34 13.20
C TYR A 357 -36.91 -15.31 12.24
N TYR A 358 -37.74 -14.68 11.42
CA TYR A 358 -37.38 -13.49 10.65
C TYR A 358 -38.17 -12.28 11.16
N VAL A 359 -37.46 -11.36 11.80
CA VAL A 359 -37.95 -10.10 12.35
C VAL A 359 -37.60 -8.96 11.39
N ASN A 360 -38.61 -8.22 10.93
CA ASN A 360 -38.43 -7.17 9.93
C ASN A 360 -39.16 -5.86 10.28
N HIS A 361 -39.86 -5.83 11.41
CA HIS A 361 -40.56 -4.67 11.89
C HIS A 361 -40.31 -4.49 13.39
N GLY A 362 -39.98 -3.28 13.85
CA GLY A 362 -39.58 -3.03 15.26
C GLY A 362 -40.70 -3.25 16.30
N GLY A 363 -41.90 -3.64 15.86
CA GLY A 363 -43.02 -4.05 16.70
C GLY A 363 -43.22 -5.56 16.77
N ASP A 364 -42.36 -6.35 16.13
CA ASP A 364 -42.43 -7.80 16.14
C ASP A 364 -42.10 -8.35 17.55
N VAL A 365 -42.73 -9.46 17.91
CA VAL A 365 -42.57 -10.11 19.21
C VAL A 365 -42.38 -11.61 19.01
N VAL A 366 -41.22 -12.13 19.39
CA VAL A 366 -40.95 -13.57 19.47
C VAL A 366 -41.32 -14.11 20.86
N ILE A 367 -41.96 -15.28 20.93
CA ILE A 367 -42.42 -15.91 22.18
C ILE A 367 -41.97 -17.38 22.25
N GLU A 368 -40.94 -17.64 23.06
CA GLU A 368 -40.40 -18.99 23.28
C GLU A 368 -40.62 -19.58 24.67
N GLN A 369 -40.70 -20.92 24.72
CA GLN A 369 -40.84 -21.69 25.95
C GLN A 369 -39.48 -22.07 26.54
N ALA A 370 -39.40 -22.13 27.86
CA ALA A 370 -38.19 -22.59 28.54
C ALA A 370 -37.90 -24.07 28.17
N GLY A 371 -36.72 -24.31 27.59
CA GLY A 371 -36.34 -25.64 27.10
C GLY A 371 -37.04 -26.04 25.78
N GLY A 372 -37.50 -25.05 25.00
CA GLY A 372 -38.10 -25.24 23.68
C GLY A 372 -37.11 -25.81 22.65
N GLY A 373 -35.87 -25.33 22.66
CA GLY A 373 -34.81 -25.75 21.75
C GLY A 373 -33.64 -24.78 21.82
N ARG A 374 -32.81 -24.76 20.78
CA ARG A 374 -31.83 -23.71 20.50
C ARG A 374 -32.33 -22.88 19.32
N ASP A 375 -32.74 -21.65 19.61
CA ASP A 375 -33.53 -20.82 18.69
C ASP A 375 -32.72 -19.67 18.10
N THR A 376 -33.02 -19.32 16.84
CA THR A 376 -32.28 -18.32 16.06
C THR A 376 -33.19 -17.23 15.54
N VAL A 377 -32.82 -15.96 15.72
CA VAL A 377 -33.54 -14.80 15.17
C VAL A 377 -32.71 -14.13 14.07
N TYR A 378 -33.27 -13.91 12.89
CA TYR A 378 -32.73 -13.02 11.87
C TYR A 378 -33.46 -11.68 11.95
N THR A 379 -32.73 -10.57 12.11
CA THR A 379 -33.32 -9.23 12.20
C THR A 379 -32.77 -8.26 11.16
N THR A 380 -33.64 -7.40 10.65
CA THR A 380 -33.29 -6.25 9.78
C THR A 380 -33.64 -4.90 10.41
N VAL A 381 -34.03 -4.91 11.69
CA VAL A 381 -34.47 -3.74 12.46
C VAL A 381 -33.89 -3.80 13.88
N ASP A 382 -33.94 -2.67 14.59
CA ASP A 382 -33.65 -2.64 16.03
C ASP A 382 -34.51 -3.67 16.77
N TYR A 383 -33.89 -4.49 17.61
CA TYR A 383 -34.58 -5.60 18.25
C TYR A 383 -34.04 -5.93 19.64
N SER A 384 -34.89 -6.45 20.51
CA SER A 384 -34.50 -6.97 21.82
C SER A 384 -34.93 -8.43 21.90
N LEU A 385 -33.97 -9.32 22.14
CA LEU A 385 -34.23 -10.74 22.14
C LEU A 385 -35.24 -11.10 23.23
N ALA A 386 -36.20 -11.95 22.85
CA ALA A 386 -37.08 -12.59 23.80
C ALA A 386 -36.27 -13.54 24.69
N SER A 387 -36.78 -13.85 25.88
CA SER A 387 -36.19 -14.88 26.74
C SER A 387 -36.10 -16.23 26.01
N HIS A 388 -35.02 -16.99 26.26
CA HIS A 388 -34.76 -18.31 25.67
C HIS A 388 -34.40 -18.29 24.17
N ILE A 389 -34.00 -17.15 23.62
CA ILE A 389 -33.31 -17.10 22.33
C ILE A 389 -31.81 -17.14 22.57
N GLU A 390 -31.09 -17.99 21.84
CA GLU A 390 -29.64 -18.16 22.00
C GLU A 390 -28.86 -17.39 20.92
N GLU A 391 -29.40 -17.30 19.70
CA GLU A 391 -28.68 -16.77 18.54
C GLU A 391 -29.45 -15.64 17.85
N VAL A 392 -28.73 -14.62 17.41
CA VAL A 392 -29.29 -13.55 16.58
C VAL A 392 -28.37 -13.23 15.41
N HIS A 393 -28.93 -13.14 14.21
CA HIS A 393 -28.30 -12.67 12.98
C HIS A 393 -28.76 -11.26 12.65
N LEU A 394 -27.81 -10.36 12.44
CA LEU A 394 -28.04 -8.99 12.01
C LEU A 394 -27.82 -8.91 10.50
N SER A 395 -28.91 -8.86 9.75
CA SER A 395 -28.88 -8.86 8.28
C SER A 395 -28.98 -7.45 7.68
N ALA A 396 -28.73 -6.41 8.49
CA ALA A 396 -28.63 -5.01 8.07
C ALA A 396 -27.68 -4.24 9.01
N ALA A 397 -27.11 -3.14 8.50
CA ALA A 397 -26.22 -2.24 9.23
C ALA A 397 -27.01 -1.20 10.06
N GLY A 398 -26.35 -0.59 11.06
CA GLY A 398 -26.91 0.50 11.85
C GLY A 398 -27.96 0.08 12.89
N LEU A 399 -28.03 -1.20 13.24
CA LEU A 399 -29.06 -1.75 14.14
C LEU A 399 -28.63 -1.69 15.60
N THR A 400 -29.59 -1.44 16.50
CA THR A 400 -29.41 -1.66 17.94
C THR A 400 -30.07 -2.98 18.34
N VAL A 401 -29.25 -3.97 18.74
CA VAL A 401 -29.73 -5.28 19.19
C VAL A 401 -29.33 -5.54 20.63
N THR A 402 -30.30 -5.91 21.47
CA THR A 402 -30.08 -6.20 22.88
C THR A 402 -30.38 -7.67 23.19
N GLY A 403 -29.46 -8.33 23.90
CA GLY A 403 -29.61 -9.71 24.36
C GLY A 403 -30.72 -9.87 25.41
N ASN A 404 -30.92 -11.10 25.89
CA ASN A 404 -32.02 -11.45 26.80
C ASN A 404 -31.61 -11.84 28.22
N GLY A 405 -30.32 -11.76 28.54
CA GLY A 405 -29.74 -12.04 29.85
C GLY A 405 -29.10 -13.42 29.96
N ASN A 406 -29.26 -14.24 28.92
CA ASN A 406 -28.56 -15.51 28.74
C ASN A 406 -27.26 -15.32 27.95
N ASP A 407 -26.54 -16.41 27.75
CA ASP A 407 -25.34 -16.48 26.91
C ASP A 407 -25.77 -16.43 25.42
N ASN A 408 -25.83 -15.22 24.87
CA ASN A 408 -26.24 -14.99 23.47
C ASN A 408 -25.03 -14.96 22.52
N VAL A 409 -25.21 -15.43 21.29
CA VAL A 409 -24.27 -15.25 20.18
C VAL A 409 -24.88 -14.29 19.15
N PHE A 410 -24.16 -13.21 18.86
CA PHE A 410 -24.52 -12.23 17.85
C PHE A 410 -23.74 -12.53 16.57
N HIS A 411 -24.43 -12.99 15.53
CA HIS A 411 -23.90 -13.12 14.19
C HIS A 411 -24.17 -11.82 13.44
N VAL A 412 -23.13 -11.16 12.95
CA VAL A 412 -23.26 -9.88 12.24
C VAL A 412 -22.96 -10.09 10.77
N ASP A 413 -24.01 -10.40 10.00
CA ASP A 413 -23.91 -10.66 8.56
C ASP A 413 -23.65 -9.35 7.77
N VAL A 414 -24.03 -8.19 8.33
CA VAL A 414 -23.81 -6.87 7.74
C VAL A 414 -23.27 -5.90 8.78
N ALA A 415 -21.96 -5.66 8.73
CA ALA A 415 -21.27 -4.74 9.63
C ALA A 415 -21.60 -3.26 9.34
N GLY A 416 -21.37 -2.40 10.33
CA GLY A 416 -21.31 -0.94 10.17
C GLY A 416 -22.36 -0.18 10.99
N GLY A 417 -21.92 0.48 12.07
CA GLY A 417 -22.77 1.33 12.91
C GLY A 417 -23.78 0.59 13.79
N ASN A 418 -23.66 -0.73 13.94
CA ASN A 418 -24.49 -1.51 14.85
C ASN A 418 -24.14 -1.22 16.31
N VAL A 419 -25.10 -1.45 17.21
CA VAL A 419 -24.92 -1.38 18.66
C VAL A 419 -25.39 -2.70 19.27
N LEU A 420 -24.45 -3.53 19.70
CA LEU A 420 -24.73 -4.84 20.29
C LEU A 420 -24.64 -4.76 21.80
N ARG A 421 -25.71 -5.18 22.49
CA ARG A 421 -25.78 -5.12 23.96
C ARG A 421 -25.94 -6.52 24.55
N GLY A 422 -24.85 -7.10 25.00
CA GLY A 422 -24.86 -8.23 25.90
C GLY A 422 -25.41 -7.83 27.27
N ILE A 423 -26.27 -8.67 27.85
CA ILE A 423 -26.73 -8.50 29.24
C ILE A 423 -26.54 -9.77 30.08
N GLY A 424 -25.98 -10.83 29.48
CA GLY A 424 -25.57 -12.08 30.13
C GLY A 424 -24.08 -12.11 30.49
N THR A 425 -23.60 -13.22 31.05
CA THR A 425 -22.21 -13.37 31.52
C THR A 425 -21.23 -13.91 30.49
N ASN A 426 -21.70 -14.60 29.45
CA ASN A 426 -20.84 -15.16 28.40
C ASN A 426 -21.48 -14.89 27.02
N VAL A 427 -21.31 -13.66 26.55
CA VAL A 427 -21.88 -13.16 25.30
C VAL A 427 -20.75 -12.95 24.28
N SER A 428 -20.95 -13.41 23.05
CA SER A 428 -19.98 -13.29 21.95
C SER A 428 -20.60 -12.65 20.71
N ALA A 429 -19.77 -12.02 19.88
CA ALA A 429 -20.13 -11.56 18.55
C ALA A 429 -19.20 -12.22 17.52
N THR A 430 -19.73 -12.56 16.35
CA THR A 430 -18.97 -13.10 15.22
C THR A 430 -19.39 -12.38 13.95
N TYR A 431 -18.39 -11.96 13.17
CA TYR A 431 -18.53 -11.30 11.87
C TYR A 431 -18.18 -12.24 10.72
N ALA A 432 -18.05 -13.55 10.96
CA ALA A 432 -17.71 -14.53 9.94
C ALA A 432 -18.62 -14.46 8.70
N GLY A 433 -19.91 -14.15 8.90
CA GLY A 433 -20.87 -13.95 7.79
C GLY A 433 -20.83 -12.57 7.10
N SER A 434 -19.95 -11.66 7.54
CA SER A 434 -19.79 -10.33 6.94
C SER A 434 -19.10 -10.42 5.58
N ARG A 435 -19.60 -9.64 4.61
CA ARG A 435 -19.10 -9.62 3.22
C ARG A 435 -18.09 -8.49 2.94
N ALA A 436 -17.51 -7.95 3.99
CA ALA A 436 -16.51 -6.88 3.97
C ALA A 436 -15.81 -6.80 5.33
N GLY A 437 -14.61 -6.20 5.33
CA GLY A 437 -13.84 -5.93 6.53
C GLY A 437 -14.61 -5.06 7.52
N VAL A 438 -14.47 -5.39 8.81
CA VAL A 438 -15.31 -4.86 9.88
C VAL A 438 -14.50 -3.98 10.82
N THR A 439 -15.12 -2.92 11.33
CA THR A 439 -14.53 -2.14 12.43
C THR A 439 -15.41 -2.27 13.66
N ALA A 440 -14.96 -2.97 14.69
CA ALA A 440 -15.74 -3.23 15.90
C ALA A 440 -14.99 -2.74 17.14
N SER A 441 -15.70 -2.02 18.02
CA SER A 441 -15.13 -1.51 19.27
C SER A 441 -15.97 -1.93 20.46
N MET A 442 -15.34 -2.70 21.35
CA MET A 442 -15.90 -3.00 22.66
C MET A 442 -15.76 -1.77 23.57
N ILE A 443 -16.80 -1.52 24.36
CA ILE A 443 -16.84 -0.41 25.31
C ILE A 443 -17.19 -0.88 26.71
N SER A 444 -16.83 -0.09 27.71
CA SER A 444 -17.16 -0.33 29.11
C SER A 444 -18.68 -0.31 29.35
N SER A 445 -19.14 -1.08 30.34
CA SER A 445 -20.56 -1.10 30.77
C SER A 445 -21.14 0.28 31.16
N ASN A 446 -20.28 1.25 31.47
CA ASN A 446 -20.64 2.60 31.91
C ASN A 446 -20.58 3.66 30.79
N ASP A 447 -20.07 3.31 29.62
CA ASP A 447 -19.91 4.23 28.50
C ASP A 447 -21.19 4.35 27.66
N ASN A 448 -21.26 5.38 26.81
CA ASN A 448 -22.42 5.62 25.95
C ASN A 448 -22.37 4.71 24.71
N PRO A 449 -23.28 3.75 24.53
CA PRO A 449 -23.35 2.86 23.36
C PRO A 449 -24.03 3.57 22.17
N ALA A 450 -23.60 4.79 21.85
CA ALA A 450 -24.14 5.52 20.71
C ALA A 450 -23.59 4.92 19.41
N PRO A 451 -24.43 4.77 18.36
CA PRO A 451 -23.98 4.30 17.05
C PRO A 451 -22.82 5.14 16.52
N ARG A 452 -21.82 4.48 15.94
CA ARG A 452 -20.68 5.14 15.27
C ARG A 452 -20.76 4.83 13.78
N PRO A 453 -20.91 5.82 12.88
CA PRO A 453 -20.94 5.52 11.45
C PRO A 453 -19.69 4.72 11.03
N GLY A 454 -19.90 3.57 10.38
CA GLY A 454 -18.82 2.70 9.90
C GLY A 454 -18.17 1.82 10.97
N SER A 455 -18.52 1.93 12.26
CA SER A 455 -17.98 1.07 13.31
C SER A 455 -19.05 0.57 14.27
N ASP A 456 -19.00 -0.73 14.57
CA ASP A 456 -19.93 -1.37 15.47
C ASP A 456 -19.49 -1.17 16.93
N VAL A 457 -20.46 -0.94 17.82
CA VAL A 457 -20.23 -0.69 19.25
C VAL A 457 -20.76 -1.86 20.06
N LEU A 458 -19.87 -2.52 20.79
CA LEU A 458 -20.14 -3.76 21.49
C LEU A 458 -20.09 -3.53 23.00
N LEU A 459 -21.19 -3.81 23.70
CA LEU A 459 -21.33 -3.63 25.14
C LEU A 459 -21.51 -4.98 25.82
N ASN A 460 -20.68 -5.28 26.83
CA ASN A 460 -20.66 -6.57 27.55
C ASN A 460 -20.54 -7.79 26.60
N ILE A 461 -19.72 -7.67 25.57
CA ILE A 461 -19.29 -8.78 24.73
C ILE A 461 -17.88 -9.16 25.17
N GLY A 462 -17.62 -10.44 25.43
CA GLY A 462 -16.32 -10.92 25.93
C GLY A 462 -15.44 -11.54 24.86
N ARG A 463 -16.04 -11.95 23.74
CA ARG A 463 -15.35 -12.55 22.59
C ARG A 463 -15.86 -11.95 21.29
N VAL A 464 -14.95 -11.56 20.42
CA VAL A 464 -15.23 -11.13 19.05
C VAL A 464 -14.41 -11.96 18.09
N GLU A 465 -15.05 -12.42 17.03
CA GLU A 465 -14.45 -13.04 15.86
C GLU A 465 -14.78 -12.16 14.66
N GLY A 466 -13.76 -11.75 13.91
CA GLY A 466 -13.90 -10.93 12.71
C GLY A 466 -14.45 -11.73 11.51
N SER A 467 -14.29 -11.15 10.34
CA SER A 467 -14.74 -11.63 9.05
C SER A 467 -13.60 -12.31 8.28
N ALA A 468 -13.85 -12.60 7.00
CA ALA A 468 -12.83 -13.12 6.09
C ALA A 468 -12.02 -12.00 5.38
N TYR A 469 -12.11 -10.76 5.86
CA TYR A 469 -11.56 -9.56 5.23
C TYR A 469 -10.86 -8.71 6.29
N ASP A 470 -9.98 -7.80 5.86
CA ASP A 470 -9.24 -6.88 6.73
C ASP A 470 -10.10 -6.16 7.78
N ASP A 471 -10.01 -6.61 9.03
CA ASP A 471 -10.79 -6.13 10.15
C ASP A 471 -10.00 -5.20 11.07
N VAL A 472 -10.73 -4.43 11.87
CA VAL A 472 -10.18 -3.57 12.91
C VAL A 472 -10.97 -3.78 14.20
N LEU A 473 -10.39 -4.53 15.13
CA LEU A 473 -11.03 -4.96 16.37
C LEU A 473 -10.38 -4.29 17.58
N PHE A 474 -11.18 -3.55 18.35
CA PHE A 474 -10.75 -2.90 19.59
C PHE A 474 -11.46 -3.50 20.81
N GLY A 475 -10.70 -3.95 21.79
CA GLY A 475 -11.20 -4.34 23.10
C GLY A 475 -11.36 -3.17 24.08
N ASN A 476 -11.76 -3.50 25.30
CA ASN A 476 -12.11 -2.56 26.36
C ASN A 476 -11.18 -2.71 27.58
N GLU A 477 -11.67 -2.50 28.79
CA GLU A 477 -10.90 -2.62 30.04
C GLU A 477 -10.96 -4.00 30.73
N LEU A 478 -11.67 -4.93 30.12
CA LEU A 478 -11.86 -6.30 30.60
C LEU A 478 -10.97 -7.24 29.80
N SER A 479 -10.62 -8.39 30.38
CA SER A 479 -10.02 -9.49 29.59
C SER A 479 -10.95 -9.90 28.46
N ASN A 480 -10.54 -9.62 27.24
CA ASN A 480 -11.24 -9.90 26.00
C ASN A 480 -10.53 -11.02 25.22
N THR A 481 -11.27 -11.62 24.30
CA THR A 481 -10.71 -12.52 23.28
C THR A 481 -11.09 -11.96 21.92
N LEU A 482 -10.09 -11.59 21.14
CA LEU A 482 -10.22 -11.07 19.78
C LEU A 482 -9.60 -12.06 18.81
N SER A 483 -10.38 -12.44 17.79
CA SER A 483 -9.89 -13.19 16.63
C SER A 483 -10.14 -12.34 15.38
N GLY A 484 -9.12 -12.08 14.59
CA GLY A 484 -9.21 -11.36 13.31
C GLY A 484 -9.98 -12.19 12.29
N GLY A 485 -9.48 -13.38 11.98
CA GLY A 485 -10.12 -14.28 11.03
C GLY A 485 -9.23 -14.46 9.81
N LEU A 486 -9.71 -14.08 8.64
CA LEU A 486 -8.88 -14.00 7.44
C LEU A 486 -8.72 -12.53 7.03
N GLY A 487 -7.68 -12.25 6.25
CA GLY A 487 -7.38 -10.89 5.81
C GLY A 487 -6.36 -10.25 6.72
N ASN A 488 -5.97 -9.01 6.42
CA ASN A 488 -4.94 -8.30 7.15
C ASN A 488 -5.56 -7.54 8.31
N ASP A 489 -5.62 -8.15 9.48
CA ASP A 489 -6.41 -7.66 10.59
C ASP A 489 -5.62 -6.74 11.52
N THR A 490 -6.30 -5.77 12.12
CA THR A 490 -5.75 -4.91 13.17
C THR A 490 -6.44 -5.19 14.50
N LEU A 491 -5.71 -5.75 15.45
CA LEU A 491 -6.23 -6.16 16.75
C LEU A 491 -5.61 -5.31 17.88
N GLN A 492 -6.45 -4.69 18.71
CA GLN A 492 -6.02 -4.03 19.93
C GLN A 492 -6.83 -4.52 21.12
N GLY A 493 -6.21 -5.23 22.06
CA GLY A 493 -6.88 -5.75 23.26
C GLY A 493 -7.47 -4.66 24.16
N GLY A 494 -6.80 -3.51 24.25
CA GLY A 494 -7.19 -2.45 25.18
C GLY A 494 -6.52 -2.68 26.52
N LYS A 495 -7.23 -2.47 27.63
CA LYS A 495 -6.70 -2.82 28.96
C LYS A 495 -7.25 -4.17 29.39
N GLY A 496 -6.48 -4.94 30.12
CA GLY A 496 -6.92 -6.23 30.61
C GLY A 496 -5.81 -7.23 30.48
N ASP A 497 -6.14 -8.51 30.62
CA ASP A 497 -5.23 -9.56 30.16
C ASP A 497 -5.94 -10.22 28.99
N ASP A 498 -5.57 -9.82 27.77
CA ASP A 498 -6.31 -10.16 26.55
C ASP A 498 -5.70 -11.34 25.78
N VAL A 499 -6.50 -11.99 24.95
CA VAL A 499 -6.06 -12.98 23.98
C VAL A 499 -6.36 -12.47 22.58
N LEU A 500 -5.31 -12.30 21.78
CA LEU A 500 -5.38 -11.86 20.39
C LEU A 500 -4.93 -13.00 19.47
N VAL A 501 -5.71 -13.25 18.44
CA VAL A 501 -5.43 -14.21 17.38
C VAL A 501 -5.68 -13.47 16.07
N GLY A 502 -4.66 -13.19 15.27
CA GLY A 502 -4.86 -12.55 13.98
C GLY A 502 -5.56 -13.51 13.03
N GLY A 503 -4.99 -14.71 12.88
CA GLY A 503 -5.55 -15.72 11.98
C GLY A 503 -4.69 -15.81 10.72
N LEU A 504 -5.30 -15.74 9.53
CA LEU A 504 -4.56 -15.77 8.27
C LEU A 504 -4.53 -14.39 7.62
N GLY A 505 -3.34 -13.84 7.47
CA GLY A 505 -3.11 -12.59 6.76
C GLY A 505 -1.85 -11.93 7.29
N ASP A 506 -1.59 -10.70 6.89
CA ASP A 506 -0.54 -9.86 7.46
C ASP A 506 -1.15 -9.05 8.62
N ASP A 507 -1.14 -9.61 9.83
CA ASP A 507 -1.87 -9.05 10.96
C ASP A 507 -1.08 -8.02 11.75
N THR A 508 -1.78 -7.05 12.34
CA THR A 508 -1.20 -5.99 13.17
C THR A 508 -1.79 -6.00 14.58
N TYR A 509 -0.96 -6.36 15.56
CA TYR A 509 -1.31 -6.31 16.98
C TYR A 509 -0.86 -4.98 17.58
N VAL A 510 -1.81 -4.20 18.07
CA VAL A 510 -1.54 -2.89 18.64
C VAL A 510 -1.45 -2.99 20.16
N PHE A 511 -0.35 -2.49 20.72
CA PHE A 511 -0.10 -2.53 22.16
C PHE A 511 0.38 -1.18 22.71
N ALA A 512 -0.12 -0.79 23.87
CA ALA A 512 0.24 0.42 24.59
C ALA A 512 0.61 0.13 26.05
N ARG A 513 1.23 1.14 26.69
CA ARG A 513 1.46 1.08 28.14
C ARG A 513 0.12 1.17 28.89
N GLY A 514 -0.07 0.26 29.85
CA GLY A 514 -1.30 0.12 30.62
C GLY A 514 -2.31 -0.85 30.03
N ASP A 515 -1.97 -1.52 28.92
CA ASP A 515 -2.82 -2.52 28.28
C ASP A 515 -2.88 -3.82 29.07
N GLY A 516 -1.86 -4.12 29.88
CA GLY A 516 -1.84 -5.27 30.78
C GLY A 516 -1.06 -6.46 30.21
N ALA A 517 -1.44 -7.69 30.54
CA ALA A 517 -0.67 -8.88 30.20
C ALA A 517 -1.35 -9.71 29.10
N ASP A 518 -1.04 -9.37 27.86
CA ASP A 518 -1.70 -9.93 26.68
C ASP A 518 -0.98 -11.16 26.12
N ILE A 519 -1.74 -11.98 25.40
CA ILE A 519 -1.27 -13.18 24.71
C ILE A 519 -1.59 -13.03 23.22
N ILE A 520 -0.59 -13.19 22.38
CA ILE A 520 -0.76 -13.37 20.94
C ILE A 520 -0.57 -14.86 20.63
N ALA A 521 -1.54 -15.45 19.95
CA ALA A 521 -1.59 -16.87 19.67
C ALA A 521 -1.76 -17.17 18.17
N GLU A 522 -0.68 -16.97 17.41
CA GLU A 522 -0.63 -17.29 15.99
C GLU A 522 -0.28 -18.76 15.73
N ALA A 523 -1.02 -19.37 14.80
CA ALA A 523 -0.90 -20.78 14.43
C ALA A 523 0.24 -21.04 13.42
N SER A 524 1.44 -20.52 13.69
CA SER A 524 2.73 -20.78 13.02
C SER A 524 2.81 -20.75 11.47
N ALA A 525 3.63 -19.81 10.98
CA ALA A 525 4.37 -19.82 9.72
C ALA A 525 3.54 -19.98 8.44
N ASP A 526 2.57 -19.10 8.26
CA ASP A 526 2.08 -18.78 6.92
C ASP A 526 3.10 -17.88 6.21
N ALA A 527 3.02 -17.75 4.88
CA ALA A 527 3.96 -16.94 4.09
C ALA A 527 3.76 -15.42 4.27
N ASN A 528 3.07 -15.02 5.33
CA ASN A 528 2.54 -13.69 5.61
C ASN A 528 3.40 -12.96 6.65
N TYR A 529 3.23 -11.65 6.78
CA TYR A 529 4.00 -10.74 7.62
C TYR A 529 3.15 -10.17 8.78
N ASP A 530 3.31 -10.75 9.96
CA ASP A 530 2.66 -10.29 11.19
C ASP A 530 3.52 -9.28 11.96
N ALA A 531 2.87 -8.24 12.47
CA ALA A 531 3.53 -7.12 13.12
C ALA A 531 2.92 -6.76 14.48
N ILE A 532 3.77 -6.44 15.45
CA ILE A 532 3.35 -5.76 16.68
C ILE A 532 3.65 -4.28 16.57
N ALA A 533 2.63 -3.44 16.73
CA ALA A 533 2.71 -1.98 16.72
C ALA A 533 2.59 -1.41 18.14
N PHE A 534 3.69 -0.86 18.66
CA PHE A 534 3.73 -0.19 19.96
C PHE A 534 3.29 1.29 19.83
N LEU A 535 2.22 1.68 20.54
CA LEU A 535 1.70 3.04 20.55
C LEU A 535 2.56 4.03 21.36
N GLY A 536 2.24 5.33 21.22
CA GLY A 536 2.99 6.43 21.81
C GLY A 536 3.22 6.27 23.32
N GLY A 537 4.49 6.19 23.71
CA GLY A 537 4.92 6.02 25.11
C GLY A 537 5.60 4.68 25.42
N VAL A 538 5.66 3.76 24.45
CA VAL A 538 6.48 2.53 24.50
C VAL A 538 7.55 2.61 23.40
N ASN A 539 8.74 3.06 23.78
CA ASN A 539 9.90 3.04 22.90
C ASN A 539 10.68 1.73 23.05
N ILE A 540 11.51 1.41 22.06
CA ILE A 540 12.27 0.16 22.04
C ILE A 540 13.25 0.03 23.22
N ASP A 541 13.82 1.14 23.69
CA ASP A 541 14.68 1.21 24.88
C ASP A 541 13.90 1.06 26.20
N GLN A 542 12.57 0.98 26.11
CA GLN A 542 11.63 0.72 27.20
C GLN A 542 11.04 -0.69 27.14
N LEU A 543 11.54 -1.55 26.25
CA LEU A 543 11.12 -2.95 26.13
C LEU A 543 12.16 -3.89 26.72
N TRP A 544 11.68 -5.00 27.26
CA TRP A 544 12.48 -6.09 27.79
C TRP A 544 12.06 -7.41 27.15
N PHE A 545 12.98 -8.03 26.42
CA PHE A 545 12.76 -9.27 25.68
C PHE A 545 13.27 -10.47 26.46
N ARG A 546 12.45 -11.53 26.54
CA ARG A 546 12.81 -12.76 27.23
C ARG A 546 12.19 -13.99 26.56
N GLN A 547 13.03 -14.97 26.23
CA GLN A 547 12.53 -16.30 25.87
C GLN A 547 12.11 -17.07 27.13
N VAL A 548 10.87 -17.56 27.16
CA VAL A 548 10.33 -18.40 28.25
C VAL A 548 9.81 -19.70 27.67
N GLY A 549 10.63 -20.74 27.70
CA GLY A 549 10.29 -22.00 27.02
C GLY A 549 10.22 -21.80 25.50
N ALA A 550 9.07 -22.10 24.90
CA ALA A 550 8.80 -21.87 23.49
C ALA A 550 8.28 -20.46 23.19
N ASP A 551 7.92 -19.69 24.21
CA ASP A 551 7.24 -18.39 24.05
C ASP A 551 8.25 -17.23 24.15
N LEU A 552 7.94 -16.13 23.45
CA LEU A 552 8.65 -14.85 23.60
C LEU A 552 7.80 -13.91 24.45
N GLU A 553 8.37 -13.44 25.57
CA GLU A 553 7.77 -12.37 26.37
C GLU A 553 8.44 -11.03 26.06
N VAL A 554 7.62 -10.02 25.79
CA VAL A 554 8.03 -8.63 25.59
C VAL A 554 7.35 -7.77 26.64
N SER A 555 8.10 -7.32 27.65
CA SER A 555 7.58 -6.52 28.76
C SER A 555 7.93 -5.06 28.61
N THR A 556 7.06 -4.16 29.04
CA THR A 556 7.44 -2.74 29.18
C THR A 556 8.16 -2.51 30.51
N ILE A 557 9.29 -1.83 30.45
CA ILE A 557 10.21 -1.66 31.57
C ILE A 557 9.53 -0.90 32.71
N GLY A 558 9.61 -1.47 33.92
CA GLY A 558 9.11 -0.83 35.13
C GLY A 558 7.59 -0.89 35.31
N THR A 559 6.87 -1.65 34.48
CA THR A 559 5.42 -1.89 34.63
C THR A 559 5.13 -3.40 34.72
N THR A 560 3.85 -3.73 34.87
CA THR A 560 3.35 -5.11 34.77
C THR A 560 2.94 -5.49 33.35
N ASP A 561 2.94 -4.53 32.41
CA ASP A 561 2.39 -4.72 31.07
C ASP A 561 3.37 -5.53 30.21
N LYS A 562 2.85 -6.54 29.52
CA LYS A 562 3.63 -7.43 28.68
C LYS A 562 2.78 -8.05 27.58
N ILE A 563 3.46 -8.45 26.52
CA ILE A 563 2.91 -9.32 25.48
C ILE A 563 3.63 -10.67 25.56
N THR A 564 2.87 -11.75 25.49
CA THR A 564 3.39 -13.12 25.37
C THR A 564 3.04 -13.67 23.99
N ILE A 565 4.04 -13.85 23.14
CA ILE A 565 3.88 -14.45 21.81
C ILE A 565 4.12 -15.95 21.95
N ARG A 566 3.08 -16.75 21.68
CA ARG A 566 3.15 -18.21 21.80
C ARG A 566 4.02 -18.83 20.71
N SER A 567 4.85 -19.80 21.08
CA SER A 567 5.65 -20.59 20.14
C SER A 567 6.57 -19.78 19.19
N TRP A 568 7.00 -18.59 19.60
CA TRP A 568 7.87 -17.74 18.77
C TRP A 568 9.25 -18.38 18.50
N ASN A 569 9.65 -18.37 17.23
CA ASN A 569 10.90 -18.96 16.74
C ASN A 569 11.67 -17.98 15.86
N ALA A 570 12.88 -17.59 16.25
CA ALA A 570 13.69 -16.63 15.50
C ALA A 570 14.05 -17.05 14.05
N ALA A 571 14.06 -18.35 13.73
CA ALA A 571 14.39 -18.84 12.39
C ALA A 571 13.19 -18.80 11.43
N VAL A 572 11.99 -18.96 11.97
CA VAL A 572 10.71 -18.87 11.26
C VAL A 572 9.74 -18.23 12.27
N PRO A 573 9.77 -16.89 12.39
CA PRO A 573 8.89 -16.22 13.34
C PRO A 573 7.43 -16.47 12.95
N ASN A 574 6.55 -16.28 13.94
CA ASN A 574 5.11 -16.14 13.76
C ASN A 574 4.66 -14.72 14.11
N ILE A 575 5.63 -13.82 14.21
CA ILE A 575 5.57 -12.37 14.41
C ILE A 575 6.91 -11.88 13.90
N GLU A 576 6.91 -11.42 12.66
CA GLU A 576 8.09 -11.10 11.86
C GLU A 576 8.67 -9.76 12.29
N GLU A 577 7.81 -8.87 12.80
CA GLU A 577 8.14 -7.47 12.94
C GLU A 577 7.61 -6.81 14.22
N PHE A 578 8.44 -5.95 14.81
CA PHE A 578 8.12 -5.13 15.97
C PHE A 578 8.33 -3.67 15.60
N ARG A 579 7.26 -2.88 15.61
CA ARG A 579 7.24 -1.47 15.22
C ARG A 579 6.99 -0.58 16.42
N THR A 580 7.74 0.51 16.54
CA THR A 580 7.48 1.54 17.56
C THR A 580 6.79 2.75 16.96
N ALA A 581 6.05 3.52 17.76
CA ALA A 581 5.48 4.80 17.36
C ALA A 581 6.52 5.83 16.85
N ALA A 582 7.80 5.64 17.20
CA ALA A 582 8.90 6.46 16.70
C ALA A 582 9.36 6.05 15.29
N GLY A 583 8.89 4.92 14.74
CA GLY A 583 9.26 4.42 13.43
C GLY A 583 10.47 3.46 13.40
N HIS A 584 10.96 3.05 14.57
CA HIS A 584 11.94 1.95 14.64
C HIS A 584 11.26 0.62 14.34
N VAL A 585 11.94 -0.22 13.58
CA VAL A 585 11.52 -1.57 13.21
C VAL A 585 12.58 -2.56 13.67
N MET A 586 12.16 -3.69 14.24
CA MET A 586 13.03 -4.82 14.55
C MET A 586 12.43 -6.11 14.00
N ARG A 587 13.28 -6.99 13.46
CA ARG A 587 12.87 -8.28 12.92
C ARG A 587 13.46 -9.44 13.70
N GLY A 588 13.09 -10.67 13.34
CA GLY A 588 13.43 -11.89 14.10
C GLY A 588 14.89 -12.01 14.57
N VAL A 589 15.86 -11.65 13.71
CA VAL A 589 17.30 -11.67 14.06
C VAL A 589 17.69 -10.60 15.09
N ASP A 590 17.09 -9.41 15.01
CA ASP A 590 17.31 -8.29 15.92
C ASP A 590 16.73 -8.59 17.30
N VAL A 591 15.51 -9.13 17.31
CA VAL A 591 14.82 -9.59 18.53
C VAL A 591 15.65 -10.68 19.20
N GLN A 592 16.18 -11.64 18.45
CA GLN A 592 17.02 -12.72 18.98
C GLN A 592 18.33 -12.18 19.57
N LEU A 593 18.92 -11.14 18.98
CA LEU A 593 20.09 -10.45 19.51
C LEU A 593 19.78 -9.79 20.86
N LEU A 594 18.64 -9.09 20.97
CA LEU A 594 18.21 -8.45 22.21
C LEU A 594 17.88 -9.47 23.30
N VAL A 595 17.21 -10.57 22.97
CA VAL A 595 16.96 -11.69 23.90
C VAL A 595 18.28 -12.21 24.48
N GLN A 596 19.31 -12.41 23.65
CA GLN A 596 20.63 -12.87 24.10
C GLN A 596 21.35 -11.84 24.98
N ALA A 597 21.29 -10.56 24.61
CA ALA A 597 21.90 -9.47 25.37
C ALA A 597 21.25 -9.29 26.75
N MET A 598 19.92 -9.48 26.84
CA MET A 598 19.14 -9.31 28.07
C MET A 598 19.14 -10.54 28.98
N ALA A 599 19.46 -11.74 28.47
CA ALA A 599 19.35 -13.01 29.21
C ALA A 599 20.09 -13.07 30.55
N ASN A 600 21.22 -12.34 30.67
CA ASN A 600 22.06 -12.33 31.88
C ASN A 600 21.93 -11.03 32.70
N LEU A 601 20.99 -10.16 32.34
CA LEU A 601 20.74 -8.90 33.02
C LEU A 601 19.49 -9.00 33.89
N THR A 602 19.46 -8.27 34.99
CA THR A 602 18.25 -8.19 35.83
C THR A 602 17.29 -7.15 35.23
N PRO A 603 16.02 -7.51 34.97
CA PRO A 603 15.03 -6.55 34.50
C PRO A 603 14.84 -5.44 35.54
N PRO A 604 14.60 -4.19 35.12
CA PRO A 604 14.37 -3.08 36.05
C PRO A 604 13.16 -3.34 36.96
N PRO A 605 13.20 -2.92 38.25
CA PRO A 605 12.10 -3.11 39.17
C PRO A 605 10.88 -2.25 38.79
N LEU A 606 9.70 -2.67 39.26
CA LEU A 606 8.45 -1.91 39.08
C LEU A 606 8.60 -0.45 39.55
N GLY A 607 8.06 0.47 38.76
CA GLY A 607 8.19 1.92 38.97
C GLY A 607 9.44 2.55 38.36
N GLN A 608 10.41 1.76 37.88
CA GLN A 608 11.58 2.27 37.17
C GLN A 608 11.40 2.19 35.65
N LEU A 609 10.88 3.27 35.06
CA LEU A 609 10.52 3.36 33.63
C LEU A 609 11.70 3.57 32.66
N THR A 610 12.94 3.58 33.17
CA THR A 610 14.16 3.78 32.37
C THR A 610 15.25 2.81 32.78
N LEU A 611 16.05 2.36 31.82
CA LEU A 611 17.18 1.46 32.07
C LEU A 611 18.18 2.07 33.10
N PRO A 612 18.64 1.31 34.10
CA PRO A 612 19.78 1.70 34.93
C PRO A 612 21.01 1.97 34.05
N ALA A 613 21.83 2.97 34.38
CA ALA A 613 22.98 3.37 33.56
C ALA A 613 23.95 2.21 33.21
N GLY A 614 24.19 1.29 34.16
CA GLY A 614 25.01 0.10 33.91
C GLY A 614 24.39 -0.89 32.93
N THR A 615 23.06 -1.07 33.00
CA THR A 615 22.29 -1.92 32.08
C THR A 615 22.21 -1.29 30.70
N ALA A 616 21.95 0.02 30.62
CA ALA A 616 21.93 0.78 29.37
C ALA A 616 23.29 0.69 28.65
N ALA A 617 24.40 0.85 29.36
CA ALA A 617 25.74 0.72 28.80
C ALA A 617 26.04 -0.70 28.28
N ALA A 618 25.51 -1.74 28.95
CA ALA A 618 25.68 -3.13 28.52
C ALA A 618 24.85 -3.46 27.28
N LEU A 619 23.65 -2.87 27.14
CA LEU A 619 22.74 -3.10 26.03
C LEU A 619 23.04 -2.22 24.81
N ALA A 620 23.74 -1.09 24.97
CA ALA A 620 23.99 -0.12 23.91
C ALA A 620 24.51 -0.72 22.59
N PRO A 621 25.46 -1.68 22.56
CA PRO A 621 25.92 -2.29 21.31
C PRO A 621 24.84 -3.11 20.60
N ALA A 622 24.07 -3.89 21.36
CA ALA A 622 23.00 -4.73 20.81
C ALA A 622 21.82 -3.88 20.33
N LEU A 623 21.48 -2.84 21.08
CA LEU A 623 20.47 -1.85 20.69
C LEU A 623 20.90 -1.12 19.41
N ALA A 624 22.12 -0.61 19.33
CA ALA A 624 22.60 0.05 18.11
C ALA A 624 22.62 -0.86 16.87
N GLN A 625 22.79 -2.18 17.06
CA GLN A 625 22.74 -3.16 15.97
C GLN A 625 21.31 -3.56 15.60
N ALA A 626 20.40 -3.63 16.57
CA ALA A 626 18.99 -3.96 16.36
C ALA A 626 18.14 -2.79 15.84
N TRP A 627 18.67 -1.55 15.85
CA TRP A 627 17.94 -0.34 15.51
C TRP A 627 18.07 0.00 14.02
N HIS A 628 17.12 -0.47 13.22
CA HIS A 628 16.88 0.04 11.88
C HIS A 628 15.77 1.10 11.94
N PHE A 629 16.00 2.29 11.37
CA PHE A 629 15.03 3.40 11.37
C PHE A 629 14.41 3.63 9.97
N ASN A 630 13.08 3.63 9.95
CA ASN A 630 12.10 4.16 8.97
C ASN A 630 11.97 3.62 7.54
N GLY A 631 10.88 2.87 7.34
CA GLY A 631 10.01 2.81 6.14
C GLY A 631 8.51 2.82 6.52
N PRO A 632 7.57 3.04 5.57
CA PRO A 632 6.13 3.15 5.86
C PRO A 632 5.52 1.86 6.46
N THR A 633 4.31 2.03 7.02
CA THR A 633 3.44 0.99 7.57
C THR A 633 2.97 0.08 6.44
N GLN A 634 3.41 -1.18 6.44
CA GLN A 634 3.04 -2.25 5.50
C GLN A 634 3.32 -1.92 4.01
N PRO A 635 4.29 -2.58 3.35
CA PRO A 635 4.27 -2.63 1.89
C PRO A 635 3.03 -3.45 1.49
N THR A 636 1.93 -2.79 1.09
CA THR A 636 0.75 -3.45 0.48
C THR A 636 1.07 -4.15 -0.87
N GLY A 637 2.32 -4.08 -1.32
CA GLY A 637 2.85 -4.63 -2.56
C GLY A 637 3.84 -5.78 -2.34
N GLN A 638 4.72 -5.98 -3.31
CA GLN A 638 5.62 -7.13 -3.42
C GLN A 638 6.96 -6.87 -2.71
N HIS A 639 7.62 -7.95 -2.27
CA HIS A 639 9.00 -7.90 -1.78
C HIS A 639 9.97 -8.38 -2.87
N PHE A 640 10.85 -7.49 -3.30
CA PHE A 640 11.91 -7.77 -4.24
C PHE A 640 13.26 -7.78 -3.50
N VAL A 641 13.98 -8.89 -3.61
CA VAL A 641 15.29 -9.08 -2.96
C VAL A 641 16.36 -9.23 -4.04
N GLY A 642 17.35 -8.35 -4.01
CA GLY A 642 18.57 -8.38 -4.80
C GLY A 642 19.60 -9.39 -4.29
N THR A 643 20.83 -9.23 -4.74
CA THR A 643 21.95 -10.12 -4.47
C THR A 643 23.01 -9.40 -3.63
N THR A 644 24.29 -9.74 -3.75
CA THR A 644 25.36 -8.93 -3.11
C THR A 644 26.18 -8.17 -4.17
N GLY A 645 25.65 -8.14 -5.40
CA GLY A 645 26.20 -7.48 -6.57
C GLY A 645 25.38 -6.24 -6.92
N ALA A 646 25.65 -5.63 -8.08
CA ALA A 646 24.87 -4.50 -8.55
C ALA A 646 23.57 -4.97 -9.22
N ASP A 647 22.44 -4.66 -8.60
CA ASP A 647 21.11 -5.10 -9.00
C ASP A 647 20.25 -3.95 -9.56
N ILE A 648 19.27 -4.31 -10.39
CA ILE A 648 18.24 -3.38 -10.85
C ILE A 648 16.91 -3.91 -10.34
N ILE A 649 16.31 -3.18 -9.42
CA ILE A 649 15.10 -3.59 -8.70
C ILE A 649 13.98 -2.60 -9.05
N ASN A 650 12.93 -3.11 -9.69
CA ASN A 650 11.79 -2.32 -10.14
C ASN A 650 10.57 -2.65 -9.28
N GLY A 651 9.99 -1.63 -8.65
CA GLY A 651 8.67 -1.76 -8.04
C GLY A 651 7.59 -2.08 -9.08
N THR A 652 6.56 -2.78 -8.64
CA THR A 652 5.25 -2.99 -9.28
C THR A 652 4.22 -1.97 -8.77
N ALA A 653 2.97 -2.04 -9.20
CA ALA A 653 1.97 -1.10 -8.70
C ALA A 653 1.60 -1.43 -7.24
N GLY A 654 1.71 -0.45 -6.34
CA GLY A 654 1.43 -0.61 -4.90
C GLY A 654 2.63 -0.16 -4.07
N ALA A 655 2.56 -0.25 -2.74
CA ALA A 655 3.70 0.05 -1.88
C ALA A 655 4.62 -1.17 -1.76
N ASP A 656 5.76 -1.19 -2.45
CA ASP A 656 6.66 -2.36 -2.49
C ASP A 656 7.81 -2.29 -1.48
N LEU A 657 8.42 -3.44 -1.19
CA LEU A 657 9.70 -3.53 -0.47
C LEU A 657 10.82 -3.93 -1.45
N LEU A 658 11.84 -3.08 -1.60
CA LEU A 658 12.97 -3.27 -2.50
C LEU A 658 14.26 -3.41 -1.68
N GLU A 659 14.79 -4.62 -1.52
CA GLU A 659 15.96 -4.91 -0.68
C GLU A 659 17.18 -5.29 -1.52
N GLY A 660 18.26 -4.52 -1.44
CA GLY A 660 19.45 -4.72 -2.27
C GLY A 660 20.42 -5.78 -1.76
N LEU A 661 20.46 -6.02 -0.44
CA LEU A 661 21.42 -6.88 0.25
C LEU A 661 22.92 -6.49 0.06
N GLY A 662 23.19 -5.39 -0.64
CA GLY A 662 24.46 -4.65 -0.80
C GLY A 662 25.01 -4.74 -2.24
N GLY A 663 25.59 -3.66 -2.75
CA GLY A 663 26.04 -3.56 -4.14
C GLY A 663 26.04 -2.09 -4.56
N ASP A 664 26.26 -1.81 -5.85
CA ASP A 664 25.88 -0.48 -6.40
C ASP A 664 24.51 -0.66 -7.07
N ASP A 665 23.44 -0.55 -6.30
CA ASP A 665 22.09 -0.96 -6.69
C ASP A 665 21.29 0.18 -7.32
N THR A 666 20.33 -0.18 -8.18
CA THR A 666 19.43 0.77 -8.83
C THR A 666 17.97 0.42 -8.60
N TYR A 667 17.25 1.33 -7.96
CA TYR A 667 15.85 1.22 -7.62
C TYR A 667 14.98 2.08 -8.51
N TYR A 668 13.87 1.52 -9.00
CA TYR A 668 12.82 2.27 -9.66
C TYR A 668 11.57 2.28 -8.79
N VAL A 669 11.28 3.43 -8.18
CA VAL A 669 10.08 3.62 -7.36
C VAL A 669 8.98 4.24 -8.22
N ASN A 670 7.83 3.61 -8.19
CA ASN A 670 6.67 3.98 -8.98
C ASN A 670 5.47 4.37 -8.09
N HIS A 671 5.58 4.13 -6.78
CA HIS A 671 4.59 4.49 -5.78
C HIS A 671 5.25 5.26 -4.63
N GLY A 672 4.52 6.22 -4.04
CA GLY A 672 5.09 7.13 -3.05
C GLY A 672 5.46 6.47 -1.72
N ASP A 673 4.90 5.29 -1.49
CA ASP A 673 5.10 4.47 -0.29
C ASP A 673 6.05 3.26 -0.53
N ASP A 674 6.72 3.19 -1.68
CA ASP A 674 7.76 2.18 -1.92
C ASP A 674 8.90 2.30 -0.89
N PHE A 675 9.43 1.17 -0.44
CA PHE A 675 10.45 1.17 0.60
C PHE A 675 11.71 0.45 0.17
N ILE A 676 12.85 1.14 0.22
CA ILE A 676 14.16 0.58 -0.09
C ILE A 676 14.87 0.17 1.21
N VAL A 677 15.40 -1.04 1.26
CA VAL A 677 16.23 -1.54 2.36
C VAL A 677 17.65 -1.73 1.90
N GLU A 678 18.55 -0.92 2.47
CA GLU A 678 19.98 -0.99 2.20
C GLU A 678 20.82 -1.25 3.44
N ARG A 679 21.93 -1.97 3.24
CA ARG A 679 22.93 -2.23 4.28
C ARG A 679 23.97 -1.12 4.31
N GLY A 680 24.39 -0.70 5.50
CA GLY A 680 25.48 0.27 5.65
C GLY A 680 26.80 -0.23 5.02
N ASN A 681 27.34 0.54 4.07
CA ASN A 681 28.50 0.23 3.20
C ASN A 681 28.23 -0.76 2.03
N GLY A 682 26.98 -0.85 1.54
CA GLY A 682 26.59 -1.69 0.39
C GLY A 682 27.26 -1.28 -0.92
N GLY A 683 27.33 0.02 -1.20
CA GLY A 683 27.98 0.60 -2.38
C GLY A 683 27.51 2.03 -2.59
N SER A 684 27.33 2.44 -3.84
CA SER A 684 26.77 3.74 -4.23
C SER A 684 25.41 3.54 -4.89
N ASP A 685 24.35 3.65 -4.11
CA ASP A 685 23.01 3.22 -4.51
C ASP A 685 22.21 4.34 -5.15
N THR A 686 21.40 4.01 -6.16
CA THR A 686 20.63 4.97 -6.97
C THR A 686 19.14 4.69 -6.90
N VAL A 687 18.33 5.70 -6.59
CA VAL A 687 16.87 5.64 -6.75
C VAL A 687 16.41 6.55 -7.89
N TYR A 688 15.60 6.00 -8.79
CA TYR A 688 14.82 6.72 -9.79
C TYR A 688 13.38 6.86 -9.31
N THR A 689 12.90 8.10 -9.19
CA THR A 689 11.52 8.38 -8.76
C THR A 689 10.76 9.22 -9.78
N SER A 690 9.51 8.81 -10.02
CA SER A 690 8.51 9.52 -10.82
C SER A 690 7.34 10.06 -10.00
N VAL A 691 7.42 9.90 -8.67
CA VAL A 691 6.36 10.19 -7.71
C VAL A 691 6.92 10.98 -6.53
N ASN A 692 6.03 11.50 -5.69
CA ASN A 692 6.46 12.08 -4.41
C ASN A 692 7.10 10.99 -3.57
N TYR A 693 8.27 11.22 -2.99
CA TYR A 693 9.05 10.14 -2.38
C TYR A 693 9.91 10.60 -1.21
N LYS A 694 10.08 9.73 -0.22
CA LYS A 694 11.05 9.90 0.86
C LYS A 694 12.17 8.87 0.71
N VAL A 695 13.38 9.35 0.47
CA VAL A 695 14.55 8.53 0.18
C VAL A 695 14.97 7.75 1.43
N ALA A 696 15.21 6.45 1.25
CA ALA A 696 15.68 5.58 2.30
C ALA A 696 17.12 5.90 2.74
N ASP A 697 17.48 5.46 3.94
CA ASP A 697 18.85 5.56 4.44
C ASP A 697 19.78 4.65 3.63
N ASN A 698 21.04 5.08 3.50
CA ASN A 698 22.08 4.45 2.67
C ASN A 698 21.82 4.48 1.14
N VAL A 699 20.89 5.31 0.65
CA VAL A 699 20.76 5.59 -0.79
C VAL A 699 21.47 6.90 -1.11
N GLU A 700 22.56 6.88 -1.89
CA GLU A 700 23.37 8.08 -2.15
C GLU A 700 22.82 8.94 -3.30
N ILE A 701 22.27 8.33 -4.36
CA ILE A 701 21.92 9.03 -5.60
C ILE A 701 20.42 9.03 -5.79
N VAL A 702 19.85 10.21 -6.04
CA VAL A 702 18.42 10.41 -6.28
C VAL A 702 18.23 11.01 -7.67
N ARG A 703 17.43 10.36 -8.52
CA ARG A 703 17.16 10.81 -9.89
C ARG A 703 15.67 11.05 -10.10
N LEU A 704 15.33 12.28 -10.45
CA LEU A 704 13.96 12.70 -10.69
C LEU A 704 13.66 12.69 -12.18
N ASN A 705 12.70 11.88 -12.61
CA ASN A 705 12.30 11.73 -14.01
C ASN A 705 10.95 12.40 -14.35
N ALA A 706 10.33 13.08 -13.38
CA ALA A 706 9.11 13.84 -13.55
C ALA A 706 9.20 15.20 -12.81
N ALA A 707 8.37 16.16 -13.24
CA ALA A 707 8.30 17.51 -12.65
C ALA A 707 7.11 17.62 -11.68
N GLY A 708 7.19 18.55 -10.73
CA GLY A 708 6.14 18.76 -9.73
C GLY A 708 6.22 17.82 -8.53
N LEU A 709 7.37 17.17 -8.31
CA LEU A 709 7.54 16.17 -7.25
C LEU A 709 7.91 16.81 -5.92
N THR A 710 7.41 16.23 -4.83
CA THR A 710 7.89 16.46 -3.47
C THR A 710 8.82 15.32 -3.09
N VAL A 711 10.12 15.59 -2.95
CA VAL A 711 11.11 14.56 -2.61
C VAL A 711 11.93 14.99 -1.40
N THR A 712 11.99 14.14 -0.38
CA THR A 712 12.78 14.37 0.84
C THR A 712 13.91 13.33 0.92
N GLY A 713 15.15 13.80 1.05
CA GLY A 713 16.35 13.00 1.24
C GLY A 713 16.41 12.33 2.62
N SER A 714 17.42 11.49 2.80
CA SER A 714 17.72 10.83 4.06
C SER A 714 18.23 11.84 5.09
N ALA A 715 17.90 11.61 6.36
CA ALA A 715 18.47 12.40 7.47
C ALA A 715 19.93 12.00 7.79
N TYR A 716 20.39 10.86 7.28
CA TYR A 716 21.64 10.20 7.69
C TYR A 716 22.62 9.99 6.54
N THR A 717 22.14 9.96 5.30
CA THR A 717 22.96 9.85 4.09
C THR A 717 23.07 11.18 3.38
N SER A 718 24.28 11.56 2.97
CA SER A 718 24.48 12.74 2.11
C SER A 718 24.07 12.40 0.68
N ASN A 719 22.87 12.81 0.28
CA ASN A 719 22.31 12.50 -1.02
C ASN A 719 22.79 13.46 -2.13
N MET A 720 22.91 12.93 -3.34
CA MET A 720 23.13 13.68 -4.58
C MET A 720 21.90 13.58 -5.48
N PHE A 721 21.18 14.69 -5.60
CA PHE A 721 19.97 14.80 -6.40
C PHE A 721 20.30 15.23 -7.83
N TYR A 722 19.79 14.52 -8.81
CA TYR A 722 19.82 14.86 -10.23
C TYR A 722 18.41 15.12 -10.73
N VAL A 723 18.19 16.31 -11.28
CA VAL A 723 16.88 16.74 -11.77
C VAL A 723 16.95 16.99 -13.27
N GLU A 724 16.23 16.19 -14.05
CA GLU A 724 16.22 16.27 -15.52
C GLU A 724 15.07 17.13 -16.05
N THR A 725 13.99 17.25 -15.27
CA THR A 725 12.79 18.04 -15.62
C THR A 725 12.63 19.23 -14.69
N ALA A 726 12.83 20.43 -15.25
CA ALA A 726 12.87 21.67 -14.49
C ALA A 726 11.46 22.14 -14.04
N GLY A 727 11.36 22.62 -12.80
CA GLY A 727 10.25 23.45 -12.32
C GLY A 727 9.12 22.70 -11.61
N GLY A 728 8.61 23.32 -10.53
CA GLY A 728 7.45 22.83 -9.78
C GLY A 728 7.77 21.87 -8.64
N ASN A 729 9.04 21.47 -8.47
CA ASN A 729 9.43 20.51 -7.45
C ASN A 729 9.56 21.14 -6.05
N VAL A 730 9.38 20.32 -5.02
CA VAL A 730 9.67 20.65 -3.63
C VAL A 730 10.71 19.65 -3.12
N LEU A 731 11.96 20.09 -3.03
CA LEU A 731 13.10 19.22 -2.77
C LEU A 731 13.73 19.56 -1.43
N ASP A 732 13.76 18.59 -0.53
CA ASP A 732 14.41 18.71 0.76
C ASP A 732 15.55 17.68 0.82
N GLY A 733 16.79 18.12 1.01
CA GLY A 733 17.92 17.19 1.19
C GLY A 733 17.87 16.38 2.49
N GLY A 734 17.02 16.74 3.46
CA GLY A 734 16.93 16.06 4.76
C GLY A 734 18.14 16.38 5.66
N GLY A 735 19.14 15.50 5.65
CA GLY A 735 20.34 15.56 6.50
C GLY A 735 21.36 16.63 6.09
N ALA A 736 22.61 16.47 6.52
CA ALA A 736 23.71 17.37 6.14
C ALA A 736 24.50 16.81 4.95
N GLY A 737 25.05 17.68 4.10
CA GLY A 737 25.99 17.28 3.04
C GLY A 737 25.39 17.12 1.64
N ASN A 738 24.10 17.40 1.46
CA ASN A 738 23.41 17.10 0.20
C ASN A 738 23.79 18.04 -0.95
N THR A 739 23.75 17.53 -2.18
CA THR A 739 24.01 18.29 -3.41
C THR A 739 22.83 18.16 -4.36
N LEU A 740 22.43 19.26 -4.99
CA LEU A 740 21.41 19.30 -6.03
C LEU A 740 22.05 19.68 -7.37
N ASN A 741 21.78 18.90 -8.42
CA ASN A 741 22.43 19.04 -9.72
C ASN A 741 21.42 19.03 -10.88
N TYR A 742 21.37 20.16 -11.59
CA TYR A 742 20.53 20.38 -12.76
C TYR A 742 21.30 20.27 -14.10
N ALA A 743 22.55 19.81 -14.13
CA ALA A 743 23.38 19.79 -15.34
C ALA A 743 22.83 18.92 -16.49
N SER A 744 21.89 18.02 -16.18
CA SER A 744 21.15 17.19 -17.15
C SER A 744 19.79 17.79 -17.56
N ALA A 745 19.36 18.90 -16.96
CA ALA A 745 18.13 19.56 -17.32
C ALA A 745 18.16 20.04 -18.77
N THR A 746 17.00 19.99 -19.42
CA THR A 746 16.86 20.30 -20.86
C THR A 746 16.46 21.76 -21.14
N THR A 747 16.23 22.54 -20.09
CA THR A 747 15.88 23.98 -20.11
C THR A 747 16.50 24.68 -18.90
N GLY A 748 16.52 26.01 -18.92
CA GLY A 748 16.91 26.82 -17.76
C GLY A 748 16.01 26.57 -16.55
N VAL A 749 16.59 26.61 -15.35
CA VAL A 749 15.95 26.28 -14.09
C VAL A 749 15.71 27.52 -13.25
N THR A 750 14.60 27.55 -12.53
CA THR A 750 14.37 28.54 -11.49
C THR A 750 14.23 27.79 -10.17
N ALA A 751 15.18 27.97 -9.26
CA ALA A 751 15.21 27.27 -7.99
C ALA A 751 15.49 28.23 -6.83
N ALA A 752 14.68 28.14 -5.77
CA ALA A 752 14.77 29.03 -4.63
C ALA A 752 14.72 28.25 -3.32
N PHE A 753 15.65 28.52 -2.41
CA PHE A 753 15.59 27.98 -1.07
C PHE A 753 14.40 28.56 -0.30
N ALA A 754 13.70 27.70 0.44
CA ALA A 754 12.71 28.09 1.41
C ALA A 754 13.40 28.81 2.60
N PRO A 755 12.67 29.72 3.29
CA PRO A 755 13.15 30.30 4.54
C PRO A 755 13.50 29.22 5.56
N VAL A 756 14.55 29.43 6.35
CA VAL A 756 14.99 28.47 7.36
C VAL A 756 13.88 28.20 8.39
N GLY A 757 13.45 26.94 8.49
CA GLY A 757 12.34 26.52 9.35
C GLY A 757 10.95 26.99 8.87
N GLY A 758 10.85 27.57 7.67
CA GLY A 758 9.61 27.96 7.02
C GLY A 758 8.99 26.82 6.20
N PRO A 759 7.71 26.96 5.79
CA PRO A 759 7.03 25.94 5.00
C PRO A 759 7.55 25.88 3.56
N MET A 760 7.77 24.67 3.05
CA MET A 760 8.15 24.41 1.66
C MET A 760 6.90 24.26 0.79
N VAL A 761 6.33 25.39 0.36
CA VAL A 761 5.12 25.40 -0.47
C VAL A 761 5.51 25.38 -1.95
N GLY A 762 5.06 24.37 -2.70
CA GLY A 762 5.33 24.23 -4.14
C GLY A 762 4.93 25.46 -4.96
N ARG A 763 5.73 25.76 -5.98
CA ARG A 763 5.56 26.95 -6.84
C ARG A 763 5.52 26.52 -8.31
N PRO A 764 4.44 26.82 -9.06
CA PRO A 764 4.40 26.47 -10.48
C PRO A 764 5.59 27.07 -11.25
N GLY A 765 6.36 26.21 -11.92
CA GLY A 765 7.51 26.62 -12.73
C GLY A 765 8.78 27.01 -11.95
N ALA A 766 8.80 26.86 -10.62
CA ALA A 766 9.99 27.10 -9.80
C ALA A 766 10.15 25.99 -8.76
N ASP A 767 11.39 25.52 -8.58
CA ASP A 767 11.71 24.51 -7.57
C ASP A 767 11.94 25.17 -6.21
N VAL A 768 11.43 24.56 -5.15
CA VAL A 768 11.55 25.03 -3.77
C VAL A 768 12.47 24.10 -3.00
N LEU A 769 13.56 24.65 -2.46
CA LEU A 769 14.68 23.87 -1.94
C LEU A 769 14.84 23.99 -0.42
N ALA A 770 15.31 22.94 0.23
CA ALA A 770 15.81 22.98 1.60
C ALA A 770 16.94 21.97 1.82
N ASN A 771 17.79 22.22 2.81
CA ASN A 771 18.83 21.29 3.30
C ASN A 771 19.81 20.76 2.22
N PHE A 772 20.12 21.59 1.22
CA PHE A 772 21.20 21.37 0.26
C PHE A 772 22.41 22.26 0.56
N ASN A 773 23.60 21.68 0.52
CA ASN A 773 24.86 22.40 0.67
C ASN A 773 25.28 23.11 -0.62
N ILE A 774 25.04 22.45 -1.76
CA ILE A 774 25.47 22.91 -3.09
C ILE A 774 24.30 22.75 -4.04
N VAL A 775 24.04 23.79 -4.83
CA VAL A 775 23.12 23.76 -5.97
C VAL A 775 23.91 24.09 -7.23
N ILE A 776 23.83 23.21 -8.22
CA ILE A 776 24.46 23.36 -9.53
C ILE A 776 23.33 23.49 -10.55
N GLY A 777 23.33 24.58 -11.31
CA GLY A 777 22.39 24.84 -12.38
C GLY A 777 22.64 23.99 -13.62
N SER A 778 21.91 24.33 -14.67
CA SER A 778 21.83 23.65 -15.94
C SER A 778 22.90 24.15 -16.92
N LYS A 779 22.64 23.94 -18.22
CA LYS A 779 23.48 24.45 -19.32
C LYS A 779 22.82 25.65 -20.02
N PHE A 780 21.79 26.22 -19.41
CA PHE A 780 20.93 27.27 -19.92
C PHE A 780 20.79 28.35 -18.86
N ASP A 781 20.23 29.50 -19.25
CA ASP A 781 19.99 30.64 -18.36
C ASP A 781 19.13 30.26 -17.13
N ASP A 782 19.76 30.24 -15.96
CA ASP A 782 19.16 29.81 -14.69
C ASP A 782 18.88 30.97 -13.72
N VAL A 783 18.01 30.74 -12.75
CA VAL A 783 17.74 31.65 -11.63
C VAL A 783 17.87 30.86 -10.32
N LEU A 784 18.93 31.11 -9.56
CA LEU A 784 19.24 30.43 -8.29
C LEU A 784 19.19 31.41 -7.13
N ILE A 785 18.32 31.14 -6.15
CA ILE A 785 18.08 32.04 -5.00
C ILE A 785 18.30 31.26 -3.70
N GLY A 786 19.23 31.72 -2.86
CA GLY A 786 19.49 31.17 -1.52
C GLY A 786 18.56 31.72 -0.43
N ASN A 787 18.85 31.39 0.83
CA ASN A 787 18.02 31.70 2.00
C ASN A 787 18.83 32.40 3.10
N GLU A 788 18.56 32.15 4.39
CA GLU A 788 19.23 32.79 5.51
C GLU A 788 20.48 32.08 6.06
N ILE A 789 20.85 30.94 5.47
CA ILE A 789 22.08 30.21 5.79
C ILE A 789 23.07 30.33 4.64
N LYS A 790 24.34 30.01 4.93
CA LYS A 790 25.38 29.93 3.92
C LYS A 790 25.00 28.94 2.80
N ASN A 791 24.87 29.46 1.59
CA ASN A 791 24.61 28.69 0.37
C ASN A 791 25.85 28.68 -0.56
N ILE A 792 25.93 27.62 -1.37
CA ILE A 792 26.88 27.52 -2.50
C ILE A 792 26.04 27.32 -3.76
N LEU A 793 26.00 28.34 -4.60
CA LEU A 793 25.21 28.37 -5.84
C LEU A 793 26.17 28.44 -7.04
N ALA A 794 26.05 27.48 -7.95
CA ALA A 794 26.79 27.46 -9.21
C ALA A 794 25.78 27.52 -10.37
N GLY A 795 25.86 28.54 -11.23
CA GLY A 795 25.00 28.74 -12.39
C GLY A 795 25.22 27.66 -13.44
N GLY A 796 26.44 27.56 -13.97
CA GLY A 796 26.82 26.50 -14.90
C GLY A 796 27.21 27.05 -16.25
N LEU A 797 26.50 26.69 -17.32
CA LEU A 797 26.62 27.39 -18.60
C LEU A 797 25.34 28.18 -18.80
N GLY A 798 25.41 29.36 -19.41
CA GLY A 798 24.21 30.18 -19.67
C GLY A 798 24.35 31.55 -19.04
N ASN A 799 23.36 32.41 -19.23
CA ASN A 799 23.33 33.72 -18.58
C ASN A 799 22.55 33.59 -17.28
N ASP A 800 23.25 33.35 -16.17
CA ASP A 800 22.63 32.93 -14.93
C ASP A 800 22.37 34.10 -13.99
N THR A 801 21.29 34.04 -13.23
CA THR A 801 20.96 35.01 -12.18
C THR A 801 21.08 34.35 -10.81
N LEU A 802 22.04 34.81 -10.00
CA LEU A 802 22.33 34.25 -8.69
C LEU A 802 22.07 35.29 -7.59
N GLN A 803 21.30 34.90 -6.57
CA GLN A 803 21.16 35.66 -5.33
C GLN A 803 21.47 34.76 -4.13
N GLY A 804 22.46 35.11 -3.32
CA GLY A 804 22.81 34.35 -2.11
C GLY A 804 21.72 34.40 -1.03
N GLY A 805 21.09 35.56 -0.85
CA GLY A 805 20.13 35.76 0.23
C GLY A 805 20.83 36.39 1.42
N LYS A 806 20.55 35.93 2.64
CA LYS A 806 21.33 36.30 3.82
C LYS A 806 22.28 35.16 4.17
N GLY A 807 23.51 35.45 4.52
CA GLY A 807 24.47 34.41 4.82
C GLY A 807 25.86 34.86 4.44
N ASP A 808 26.81 33.95 4.43
CA ASP A 808 28.12 34.24 3.83
C ASP A 808 28.26 33.29 2.63
N ASP A 809 27.69 33.71 1.51
CA ASP A 809 27.39 32.83 0.38
C ASP A 809 28.55 32.74 -0.62
N THR A 810 28.54 31.68 -1.43
CA THR A 810 29.46 31.52 -2.57
C THR A 810 28.66 31.38 -3.85
N LEU A 811 28.83 32.33 -4.76
CA LEU A 811 28.12 32.44 -6.02
C LEU A 811 29.11 32.27 -7.17
N ALA A 812 28.87 31.31 -8.06
CA ALA A 812 29.71 31.04 -9.22
C ALA A 812 28.83 30.95 -10.47
N GLY A 813 28.78 32.01 -11.29
CA GLY A 813 28.04 32.05 -12.56
C GLY A 813 28.62 31.08 -13.59
N ALA A 814 29.95 31.09 -13.72
CA ALA A 814 30.76 30.22 -14.58
C ALA A 814 30.88 30.70 -16.03
N LEU A 815 30.23 30.11 -17.03
CA LEU A 815 30.36 30.60 -18.42
C LEU A 815 29.05 31.22 -18.90
N GLY A 816 29.12 32.44 -19.43
CA GLY A 816 28.00 33.21 -19.95
C GLY A 816 28.05 34.65 -19.47
N ASN A 817 26.90 35.34 -19.49
CA ASN A 817 26.77 36.69 -18.95
C ASN A 817 25.93 36.64 -17.67
N ASP A 818 26.59 36.61 -16.53
CA ASP A 818 25.96 36.29 -15.27
C ASP A 818 25.56 37.55 -14.48
N THR A 819 24.47 37.44 -13.73
CA THR A 819 23.96 38.51 -12.88
C THR A 819 23.94 38.08 -11.41
N TYR A 820 24.75 38.76 -10.59
CA TYR A 820 24.84 38.57 -9.15
C TYR A 820 24.05 39.63 -8.42
N ILE A 821 23.04 39.24 -7.64
CA ILE A 821 22.17 40.16 -6.92
C ILE A 821 22.60 40.27 -5.47
N PHE A 822 22.69 41.51 -4.97
CA PHE A 822 23.12 41.79 -3.60
C PHE A 822 22.29 42.89 -2.94
N GLY A 823 21.91 42.65 -1.69
CA GLY A 823 21.13 43.53 -0.83
C GLY A 823 21.84 43.93 0.46
N ARG A 824 21.16 44.73 1.27
CA ARG A 824 21.62 45.07 2.61
C ARG A 824 21.15 43.99 3.58
N GLY A 825 22.06 43.48 4.42
CA GLY A 825 21.82 42.36 5.32
C GLY A 825 22.09 40.99 4.70
N ASP A 826 22.59 40.97 3.45
CA ASP A 826 22.91 39.73 2.73
C ASP A 826 24.17 39.05 3.29
N GLY A 827 25.02 39.78 4.03
CA GLY A 827 26.22 39.23 4.68
C GLY A 827 27.46 39.31 3.80
N ALA A 828 28.42 38.40 3.98
CA ALA A 828 29.74 38.46 3.35
C ALA A 828 29.90 37.44 2.21
N ASP A 829 29.43 37.81 1.03
CA ASP A 829 29.39 36.94 -0.14
C ASP A 829 30.68 36.92 -0.93
N ILE A 830 30.91 35.81 -1.61
CA ILE A 830 32.03 35.56 -2.50
C ILE A 830 31.51 35.28 -3.90
N ILE A 831 31.98 36.06 -4.88
CA ILE A 831 31.77 35.78 -6.31
C ILE A 831 33.01 35.08 -6.85
N ALA A 832 32.82 33.87 -7.38
CA ALA A 832 33.83 33.05 -8.00
C ALA A 832 33.57 32.93 -9.51
N GLU A 833 34.15 33.86 -10.26
CA GLU A 833 33.92 33.98 -11.70
C GLU A 833 35.06 33.37 -12.54
N VAL A 834 34.77 33.02 -13.80
CA VAL A 834 35.68 32.46 -14.79
C VAL A 834 35.92 33.48 -15.92
N VAL A 835 37.09 33.42 -16.56
CA VAL A 835 37.40 34.34 -17.67
C VAL A 835 36.80 33.80 -18.98
N GLU A 836 35.81 34.49 -19.54
CA GLU A 836 35.27 34.26 -20.88
C GLU A 836 35.44 35.49 -21.80
N ALA A 837 35.81 35.26 -23.06
CA ALA A 837 36.03 36.34 -24.00
C ALA A 837 34.70 36.92 -24.52
N GLY A 838 34.35 38.12 -24.04
CA GLY A 838 33.14 38.82 -24.47
C GLY A 838 31.93 38.57 -23.58
N SER A 839 32.10 37.92 -22.42
CA SER A 839 31.11 37.94 -21.34
C SER A 839 30.90 39.37 -20.83
N HIS A 840 29.75 39.58 -20.21
CA HIS A 840 29.29 40.83 -19.64
C HIS A 840 28.58 40.55 -18.32
N ASP A 841 29.38 40.35 -17.28
CA ASP A 841 28.90 39.98 -15.96
C ASP A 841 28.50 41.21 -15.16
N VAL A 842 27.42 41.08 -14.39
CA VAL A 842 26.76 42.19 -13.71
C VAL A 842 26.61 41.89 -12.23
N VAL A 843 27.03 42.82 -11.36
CA VAL A 843 26.59 42.86 -9.96
C VAL A 843 25.49 43.90 -9.82
N SER A 844 24.28 43.47 -9.45
CA SER A 844 23.11 44.32 -9.29
C SER A 844 22.73 44.49 -7.82
N PHE A 845 22.66 45.74 -7.37
CA PHE A 845 22.34 46.10 -5.99
C PHE A 845 20.85 46.42 -5.81
N LEU A 846 20.20 45.72 -4.88
CA LEU A 846 18.79 45.91 -4.53
C LEU A 846 18.51 47.30 -3.91
N ALA A 847 17.24 47.70 -3.95
CA ALA A 847 16.77 48.93 -3.31
C ALA A 847 17.10 48.94 -1.80
N GLY A 848 17.81 49.98 -1.32
CA GLY A 848 18.32 50.07 0.06
C GLY A 848 19.84 50.10 0.17
N VAL A 849 20.54 49.81 -0.93
CA VAL A 849 21.96 50.08 -1.13
C VAL A 849 22.09 51.14 -2.22
N SER A 850 22.65 52.31 -1.90
CA SER A 850 22.95 53.36 -2.87
C SER A 850 24.44 53.40 -3.22
N ALA A 851 24.81 53.98 -4.36
CA ALA A 851 26.22 54.06 -4.76
C ALA A 851 27.08 54.81 -3.73
N GLU A 852 26.51 55.81 -3.04
CA GLU A 852 27.16 56.56 -1.96
C GLU A 852 27.44 55.71 -0.72
N GLN A 853 26.79 54.55 -0.61
CA GLN A 853 26.94 53.61 0.50
C GLN A 853 27.89 52.46 0.17
N LEU A 854 28.46 52.40 -1.04
CA LEU A 854 29.44 51.37 -1.41
C LEU A 854 30.86 51.84 -1.13
N TRP A 855 31.67 50.92 -0.59
CA TRP A 855 33.08 51.13 -0.30
C TRP A 855 33.93 50.08 -1.03
N PHE A 856 34.74 50.52 -1.98
CA PHE A 856 35.58 49.68 -2.82
C PHE A 856 37.00 49.59 -2.26
N ARG A 857 37.51 48.37 -2.11
CA ARG A 857 38.85 48.11 -1.58
C ARG A 857 39.51 46.95 -2.31
N GLN A 858 40.81 47.09 -2.56
CA GLN A 858 41.64 45.96 -2.94
C GLN A 858 42.08 45.19 -1.68
N ALA A 859 41.77 43.90 -1.61
CA ALA A 859 42.18 43.01 -0.54
C ALA A 859 42.98 41.84 -1.11
N GLY A 860 44.32 41.96 -1.10
CA GLY A 860 45.18 40.99 -1.78
C GLY A 860 44.91 40.95 -3.29
N ALA A 861 44.58 39.77 -3.80
CA ALA A 861 44.21 39.54 -5.20
C ALA A 861 42.71 39.80 -5.50
N HIS A 862 41.90 40.10 -4.47
CA HIS A 862 40.44 40.20 -4.56
C HIS A 862 39.97 41.66 -4.57
N LEU A 863 38.80 41.92 -5.16
CA LEU A 863 38.06 43.16 -4.99
C LEU A 863 37.01 42.95 -3.90
N GLU A 864 37.03 43.80 -2.87
CA GLU A 864 35.96 43.86 -1.87
C GLU A 864 35.10 45.10 -2.10
N VAL A 865 33.79 44.91 -2.11
CA VAL A 865 32.77 45.97 -2.18
C VAL A 865 31.89 45.85 -0.94
N SER A 866 32.11 46.71 0.05
CA SER A 866 31.34 46.70 1.31
C SER A 866 30.24 47.75 1.31
N THR A 867 29.15 47.49 2.03
CA THR A 867 28.16 48.54 2.31
C THR A 867 28.51 49.24 3.63
N ILE A 868 28.59 50.58 3.61
CA ILE A 868 29.03 51.33 4.78
C ILE A 868 28.05 51.19 5.95
N GLY A 869 28.61 51.09 7.15
CA GLY A 869 27.84 50.98 8.38
C GLY A 869 27.25 49.59 8.64
N THR A 870 27.55 48.59 7.83
CA THR A 870 27.20 47.18 8.09
C THR A 870 28.44 46.28 7.95
N THR A 871 28.25 44.97 8.13
CA THR A 871 29.26 43.94 7.82
C THR A 871 29.11 43.38 6.41
N ASP A 872 28.10 43.82 5.66
CA ASP A 872 27.75 43.24 4.37
C ASP A 872 28.79 43.62 3.32
N LYS A 873 29.26 42.64 2.55
CA LYS A 873 30.22 42.84 1.48
C LYS A 873 30.11 41.77 0.41
N ILE A 874 30.51 42.14 -0.81
CA ILE A 874 30.82 41.20 -1.88
C ILE A 874 32.33 41.15 -2.04
N THR A 875 32.88 39.94 -2.17
CA THR A 875 34.28 39.69 -2.52
C THR A 875 34.34 39.05 -3.88
N VAL A 876 34.80 39.78 -4.91
CA VAL A 876 35.05 39.20 -6.23
C VAL A 876 36.44 38.58 -6.24
N ASN A 877 36.49 37.26 -6.41
CA ASN A 877 37.74 36.51 -6.35
C ASN A 877 38.65 36.80 -7.55
N ASN A 878 39.95 36.92 -7.28
CA ASN A 878 40.99 37.05 -8.31
C ASN A 878 40.87 38.27 -9.25
N TRP A 879 40.17 39.33 -8.84
CA TRP A 879 40.03 40.58 -9.59
C TRP A 879 41.38 41.17 -10.06
N TYR A 880 42.41 41.07 -9.21
CA TYR A 880 43.74 41.63 -9.45
C TYR A 880 44.79 40.56 -9.79
N ALA A 881 44.38 39.34 -10.13
CA ALA A 881 45.29 38.29 -10.57
C ALA A 881 45.84 38.55 -11.98
N ASP A 882 46.91 37.85 -12.37
CA ASP A 882 47.59 38.03 -13.67
C ASP A 882 46.68 37.72 -14.87
N THR A 883 45.69 36.83 -14.70
CA THR A 883 44.55 36.63 -15.57
C THR A 883 43.32 37.22 -14.88
N PRO A 884 42.99 38.51 -15.12
CA PRO A 884 42.00 39.20 -14.31
C PRO A 884 40.61 38.63 -14.62
N VAL A 885 39.99 38.07 -13.59
CA VAL A 885 38.55 37.80 -13.55
C VAL A 885 37.86 39.13 -13.24
N ARG A 886 36.88 39.57 -14.02
CA ARG A 886 36.22 40.86 -13.80
C ARG A 886 34.71 40.70 -13.85
N ILE A 887 34.06 41.67 -13.21
CA ILE A 887 32.67 41.99 -13.41
C ILE A 887 32.65 43.23 -14.28
N GLU A 888 31.98 43.18 -15.41
CA GLU A 888 31.93 44.24 -16.40
C GLU A 888 31.07 45.42 -15.94
N GLU A 889 30.06 45.16 -15.10
CA GLU A 889 29.10 46.17 -14.68
C GLU A 889 28.65 46.03 -13.22
N PHE A 890 28.60 47.15 -12.50
CA PHE A 890 27.89 47.27 -11.22
C PHE A 890 26.68 48.19 -11.42
N ARG A 891 25.48 47.70 -11.10
CA ARG A 891 24.20 48.38 -11.33
C ARG A 891 23.49 48.68 -10.01
N MET A 892 22.91 49.87 -9.89
CA MET A 892 22.11 50.29 -8.74
C MET A 892 20.62 50.27 -9.09
N ALA A 893 19.77 50.05 -8.09
CA ALA A 893 18.30 50.14 -8.24
C ALA A 893 17.77 51.51 -8.71
N ASP A 894 18.54 52.60 -8.54
CA ASP A 894 18.20 53.93 -9.07
C ASP A 894 18.62 54.12 -10.55
N GLY A 895 19.09 53.04 -11.19
CA GLY A 895 19.52 52.98 -12.57
C GLY A 895 20.98 53.37 -12.78
N ARG A 896 21.71 53.85 -11.76
CA ARG A 896 23.12 54.22 -11.96
C ARG A 896 23.98 53.00 -12.24
N VAL A 897 24.93 53.18 -13.16
CA VAL A 897 25.85 52.14 -13.60
C VAL A 897 27.30 52.56 -13.40
N LEU A 898 28.12 51.65 -12.87
CA LEU A 898 29.57 51.73 -12.80
C LEU A 898 30.17 50.60 -13.63
N LEU A 899 30.94 50.95 -14.66
CA LEU A 899 31.67 49.96 -15.45
C LEU A 899 32.85 49.41 -14.64
N GLY A 900 33.11 48.10 -14.75
CA GLY A 900 34.24 47.41 -14.12
C GLY A 900 35.59 48.06 -14.42
N SER A 901 35.74 48.60 -15.64
CA SER A 901 36.92 49.38 -16.07
C SER A 901 37.17 50.66 -15.25
N ASN A 902 36.15 51.19 -14.57
CA ASN A 902 36.23 52.40 -13.75
C ASN A 902 36.36 52.11 -12.24
N VAL A 903 36.23 50.85 -11.81
CA VAL A 903 36.29 50.47 -10.39
C VAL A 903 37.59 50.91 -9.73
N GLN A 904 38.71 50.84 -10.46
CA GLN A 904 40.02 51.25 -9.96
C GLN A 904 40.05 52.71 -9.50
N ASN A 905 39.28 53.60 -10.14
CA ASN A 905 39.21 55.01 -9.76
C ASN A 905 38.62 55.18 -8.36
N LEU A 906 37.58 54.39 -8.04
CA LEU A 906 36.96 54.38 -6.71
C LEU A 906 37.88 53.74 -5.66
N VAL A 907 38.52 52.61 -5.98
CA VAL A 907 39.48 51.94 -5.09
C VAL A 907 40.62 52.88 -4.71
N GLN A 908 41.19 53.62 -5.68
CA GLN A 908 42.26 54.60 -5.40
C GLN A 908 41.77 55.78 -4.57
N ALA A 909 40.59 56.32 -4.86
CA ALA A 909 40.02 57.43 -4.11
C ALA A 909 39.73 57.06 -2.64
N MET A 910 39.41 55.78 -2.38
CA MET A 910 39.07 55.27 -1.06
C MET A 910 40.28 54.70 -0.28
N ALA A 911 41.39 54.34 -0.94
CA ALA A 911 42.55 53.66 -0.33
C ALA A 911 43.22 54.42 0.84
N GLY A 912 43.09 55.74 0.89
CA GLY A 912 43.62 56.59 1.97
C GLY A 912 42.60 57.07 3.00
N LEU A 913 41.34 56.66 2.86
CA LEU A 913 40.24 57.08 3.72
C LEU A 913 39.87 55.93 4.67
N THR A 914 39.36 56.26 5.86
CA THR A 914 38.87 55.24 6.80
C THR A 914 37.41 54.93 6.49
N PRO A 915 37.03 53.65 6.27
CA PRO A 915 35.63 53.29 6.07
C PRO A 915 34.81 53.63 7.34
N PRO A 916 33.55 54.07 7.20
CA PRO A 916 32.69 54.35 8.34
C PRO A 916 32.53 53.11 9.25
N PRO A 917 32.51 53.28 10.59
CA PRO A 917 32.28 52.17 11.51
C PRO A 917 30.85 51.61 11.38
N VAL A 918 30.65 50.37 11.84
CA VAL A 918 29.34 49.72 11.90
C VAL A 918 28.33 50.60 12.65
N GLY A 919 27.12 50.75 12.10
CA GLY A 919 26.06 51.64 12.58
C GLY A 919 26.04 53.01 11.90
N GLN A 920 27.07 53.41 11.15
CA GLN A 920 27.10 54.68 10.42
C GLN A 920 26.74 54.51 8.94
N LEU A 921 25.46 54.71 8.60
CA LEU A 921 24.92 54.45 7.25
C LEU A 921 25.16 55.56 6.21
N THR A 922 25.81 56.66 6.62
CA THR A 922 26.11 57.81 5.75
C THR A 922 27.56 58.23 5.90
N LEU A 923 28.19 58.59 4.78
CA LEU A 923 29.55 59.11 4.77
C LEU A 923 29.68 60.37 5.65
N PRO A 924 30.75 60.50 6.48
CA PRO A 924 31.07 61.76 7.13
C PRO A 924 31.19 62.90 6.11
N ALA A 925 30.73 64.12 6.45
CA ALA A 925 30.64 65.24 5.50
C ALA A 925 31.96 65.54 4.75
N GLY A 926 33.11 65.44 5.42
CA GLY A 926 34.43 65.63 4.78
C GLY A 926 34.81 64.51 3.81
N THR A 927 34.48 63.26 4.15
CA THR A 927 34.66 62.09 3.29
C THR A 927 33.73 62.14 2.09
N ALA A 928 32.46 62.49 2.30
CA ALA A 928 31.45 62.66 1.26
C ALA A 928 31.87 63.74 0.24
N ALA A 929 32.33 64.89 0.71
CA ALA A 929 32.80 65.97 -0.17
C ALA A 929 34.02 65.56 -1.01
N SER A 930 34.91 64.73 -0.45
CA SER A 930 36.12 64.24 -1.14
C SER A 930 35.78 63.19 -2.22
N LEU A 931 34.79 62.33 -1.96
CA LEU A 931 34.37 61.27 -2.88
C LEU A 931 33.36 61.74 -3.94
N ALA A 932 32.59 62.80 -3.68
CA ALA A 932 31.56 63.31 -4.58
C ALA A 932 32.01 63.50 -6.06
N PRO A 933 33.16 64.14 -6.37
CA PRO A 933 33.57 64.31 -7.77
C PRO A 933 33.93 62.98 -8.44
N VAL A 934 34.56 62.05 -7.72
CA VAL A 934 34.91 60.72 -8.25
C VAL A 934 33.64 59.89 -8.45
N MET A 935 32.68 59.95 -7.53
CA MET A 935 31.39 59.28 -7.65
C MET A 935 30.62 59.81 -8.88
N ALA A 936 30.49 61.13 -9.04
CA ALA A 936 29.76 61.74 -10.16
C ALA A 936 30.40 61.47 -11.53
N GLN A 937 31.72 61.28 -11.60
CA GLN A 937 32.42 60.99 -12.85
C GLN A 937 32.26 59.53 -13.29
N ASN A 938 32.21 58.59 -12.33
CA ASN A 938 32.29 57.16 -12.61
C ASN A 938 30.92 56.47 -12.57
N TRP A 939 30.00 56.91 -11.70
CA TRP A 939 28.61 56.46 -11.70
C TRP A 939 27.80 57.27 -12.69
N ARG A 940 27.22 56.60 -13.69
CA ARG A 940 26.47 57.24 -14.77
C ARG A 940 24.98 56.95 -14.62
N VAL A 941 24.14 57.97 -14.81
CA VAL A 941 22.68 57.78 -14.96
C VAL A 941 22.40 57.36 -16.41
N PRO A 942 21.47 56.43 -16.70
CA PRO A 942 21.17 56.03 -18.07
C PRO A 942 20.47 57.18 -18.81
N GLN A 943 21.24 58.02 -19.50
CA GLN A 943 20.71 58.92 -20.53
C GLN A 943 21.28 58.49 -21.88
N GLN A 944 20.43 57.83 -22.67
CA GLN A 944 20.59 57.54 -24.10
C GLN A 944 21.94 56.94 -24.51
N ALA A 945 22.10 55.63 -24.34
CA ALA A 945 22.92 54.85 -25.27
C ALA A 945 22.19 54.78 -26.63
N LEU A 946 22.20 55.88 -27.38
CA LEU A 946 21.94 55.84 -28.83
C LEU A 946 23.19 55.23 -29.48
N ALA A 947 23.05 53.96 -29.85
CA ALA A 947 23.70 53.28 -30.96
C ALA A 947 25.06 53.84 -31.44
N ALA A 948 26.15 53.17 -31.07
CA ALA A 948 27.32 53.03 -31.94
C ALA A 948 28.14 51.78 -31.56
N SER A 949 28.00 50.75 -32.41
CA SER A 949 28.79 49.50 -32.55
C SER A 949 28.98 48.64 -31.29
N GLN A 950 28.31 47.51 -31.11
CA GLN A 950 28.14 46.40 -32.06
C GLN A 950 26.71 45.86 -32.08
N GLY A 951 26.31 45.22 -33.18
CA GLY A 951 24.92 44.90 -33.47
C GLY A 951 24.30 43.83 -32.58
N GLY A 952 23.02 44.03 -32.23
CA GLY A 952 22.14 43.02 -31.66
C GLY A 952 21.50 43.46 -30.32
N TYR A 953 20.17 43.58 -30.31
CA TYR A 953 19.29 43.66 -29.13
C TYR A 953 19.32 44.93 -28.28
N GLY A 954 18.85 46.03 -28.86
CA GLY A 954 18.31 47.16 -28.10
C GLY A 954 16.86 46.92 -27.69
N ALA A 955 16.66 46.25 -26.57
CA ALA A 955 15.42 46.28 -25.80
C ALA A 955 15.78 46.55 -24.33
N LEU A 956 15.07 47.47 -23.68
CA LEU A 956 15.22 47.77 -22.25
C LEU A 956 15.25 46.47 -21.45
N GLN A 957 16.42 46.05 -20.98
CA GLN A 957 16.56 44.98 -19.99
C GLN A 957 15.71 45.39 -18.79
N ALA A 958 14.62 44.66 -18.53
CA ALA A 958 13.97 44.69 -17.24
C ALA A 958 15.07 44.42 -16.19
N ASP A 959 15.11 45.23 -15.14
CA ASP A 959 16.11 45.09 -14.10
C ASP A 959 15.94 43.71 -13.44
N SER A 960 16.92 42.81 -13.59
CA SER A 960 16.88 41.46 -13.01
C SER A 960 16.67 41.50 -11.49
N ALA A 961 17.10 42.59 -10.83
CA ALA A 961 16.79 42.87 -9.43
C ALA A 961 15.29 43.11 -9.18
N GLN A 962 14.56 43.71 -10.11
CA GLN A 962 13.10 43.88 -10.04
C GLN A 962 12.37 42.56 -10.30
N LEU A 963 12.89 41.69 -11.17
CA LEU A 963 12.34 40.35 -11.40
C LEU A 963 12.46 39.50 -10.12
N VAL A 964 13.61 39.54 -9.47
CA VAL A 964 13.85 38.79 -8.23
C VAL A 964 13.12 39.41 -7.03
N GLN A 965 12.97 40.73 -6.96
CA GLN A 965 12.08 41.38 -6.00
C GLN A 965 10.59 41.02 -6.23
N ALA A 966 10.16 40.83 -7.48
CA ALA A 966 8.81 40.35 -7.79
C ALA A 966 8.63 38.88 -7.35
N MET A 967 9.64 38.03 -7.55
CA MET A 967 9.64 36.63 -7.09
C MET A 967 9.68 36.46 -5.56
N ALA A 968 10.28 37.42 -4.84
CA ALA A 968 10.26 37.47 -3.38
C ALA A 968 8.91 37.94 -2.80
N GLY A 969 8.00 38.47 -3.63
CA GLY A 969 6.78 39.15 -3.19
C GLY A 969 5.45 38.66 -3.77
N PHE A 970 5.37 38.05 -4.96
CA PHE A 970 4.12 37.57 -5.57
C PHE A 970 4.36 36.50 -6.65
N ALA A 971 3.38 35.62 -6.86
CA ALA A 971 3.44 34.49 -7.80
C ALA A 971 3.67 34.94 -9.26
N VAL A 972 4.65 34.34 -9.94
CA VAL A 972 4.81 34.45 -11.40
C VAL A 972 4.06 33.27 -12.04
N PRO A 973 3.09 33.50 -12.95
CA PRO A 973 2.47 32.41 -13.69
C PRO A 973 3.45 31.79 -14.69
N ALA A 974 3.31 30.49 -14.93
CA ALA A 974 4.12 29.65 -15.83
C ALA A 974 4.19 30.07 -17.32
N SER A 975 3.72 31.25 -17.69
CA SER A 975 3.86 31.80 -19.05
C SER A 975 5.15 32.57 -19.30
N ALA A 976 6.05 32.70 -18.30
CA ALA A 976 7.34 33.36 -18.48
C ALA A 976 8.45 32.46 -19.08
N SER A 977 8.21 31.14 -19.22
CA SER A 977 9.18 30.18 -19.79
C SER A 977 9.02 29.90 -21.28
N ALA A 978 8.13 30.60 -22.00
CA ALA A 978 8.01 30.44 -23.46
C ALA A 978 8.82 31.50 -24.22
N HIS A 979 9.76 31.03 -25.05
CA HIS A 979 10.58 31.74 -26.04
C HIS A 979 10.52 33.29 -26.02
N TRP A 980 11.63 33.91 -25.59
CA TRP A 980 12.01 35.26 -26.02
C TRP A 980 12.34 35.26 -27.52
N GLN A 981 11.33 35.09 -28.37
CA GLN A 981 11.40 35.44 -29.78
C GLN A 981 10.68 36.77 -29.99
N ALA A 982 11.41 37.68 -30.62
CA ALA A 982 11.03 39.04 -30.92
C ALA A 982 9.62 39.19 -31.50
N GLN A 983 8.81 40.09 -30.90
CA GLN A 983 7.94 41.08 -31.55
C GLN A 983 6.72 41.43 -30.66
N GLY A 984 6.88 42.40 -29.76
CA GLY A 984 5.77 43.02 -29.02
C GLY A 984 6.27 44.16 -28.13
N GLY A 985 5.72 45.37 -28.28
CA GLY A 985 6.22 46.56 -27.59
C GLY A 985 5.95 46.58 -26.08
N ALA A 986 6.94 47.04 -25.32
CA ALA A 986 6.98 47.07 -23.85
C ALA A 986 5.81 47.83 -23.16
N ALA A 987 5.12 48.72 -23.87
CA ALA A 987 3.98 49.47 -23.32
C ALA A 987 2.71 48.61 -23.11
N THR A 988 2.56 47.50 -23.86
CA THR A 988 1.41 46.59 -23.75
C THR A 988 1.58 45.50 -22.70
N GLN A 989 2.81 45.24 -22.23
CA GLN A 989 3.12 44.17 -21.27
C GLN A 989 3.14 44.65 -19.81
N ILE A 990 3.31 45.96 -19.55
CA ILE A 990 3.18 46.54 -18.19
C ILE A 990 1.71 46.71 -17.78
N GLN A 991 0.77 46.84 -18.74
CA GLN A 991 -0.65 46.98 -18.42
C GLN A 991 -1.36 45.67 -18.03
N LEU A 992 -0.80 44.49 -18.33
CA LEU A 992 -1.41 43.21 -17.97
C LEU A 992 -1.03 42.74 -16.55
N ALA A 993 0.12 43.18 -16.02
CA ALA A 993 0.51 42.97 -14.63
C ALA A 993 -0.19 43.92 -13.64
N ALA A 994 -0.84 44.98 -14.13
CA ALA A 994 -1.64 45.89 -13.30
C ALA A 994 -3.14 45.51 -13.25
N ALA A 995 -3.55 44.44 -13.94
CA ALA A 995 -4.95 44.00 -14.03
C ALA A 995 -5.22 42.61 -13.43
N HIS A 996 -4.23 41.95 -12.81
CA HIS A 996 -4.39 40.68 -12.10
C HIS A 996 -3.63 40.69 -10.78
#